data_AF-A0A0A1TMR9-F1
#
_entry.id   AF-A0A0A1TMR9-F1
#
_cell.length_a   1.000
_cell.length_b   1.000
_cell.length_c   1.000
_cell.angle_alpha   90.00
_cell.angle_beta   90.00
_cell.angle_gamma   90.00
#
_symmetry.space_group_name_H-M   'P 1'
#
loop_
_entity.id
_entity.type
_entity.pdbx_description
1 polymer ?
#
loop_
_entity_poly.entity_id
_entity_poly.type
_entity_poly.pdbx_seq_one_letter_code
_entity_poly.pdbx_strand_id
1 'polypeptide(L)'
;MALCSAPRLTMPSEALTHSRTLMGWPDITSQETTSLLKGAEVDVANIANAIVQFEPVTLYCSPTNVERAKALVSPTVNIEHLAITELWMRDTGPVFVKNSTGGLVGLELNFNYWGDKYKGPDATVASDILKQSNIKSVKAPFVAEGGAIEIDGEGTLLLTESSVINDNRNPGKTKKQLEKEFSAFLGVDKVIWVKGVKGKDITDWHIDAMARFVSPGRVLLSRPPASSEQYLLDLYKEARSVLETEKDAKGRQLEVLDLEEADPSLFDGNPYQMVLSYLNYLIVNGGVIIPSFGDDKADKRALDLFKTLFPERKVVAVRLNTLRKLGGGIHCATQQQPAHKIIVGPSIYIHDNNTRTGLSTMSSGRIFDVVEADIQQLQAALNAKQITSVELVIEYLRRISIYDHRGLRLNSTPIINPAVFEEAAASDDRRAAGACLGPMDGIPYTVKDSYKVAGLTVASGAPALRNLVANEDAFTVERLRAAGAVLIGKTNMPPMAAGGMQYGVYGRAESPYNLEYLAAAFGSGSSNGSAVATAASMAAFGLGEETVSSGRSPASNNALVAYTPSRGNISIRGNWPLYPSCDVVVPHTRTMSDLFGLLDVIASPDPIKTGDFWRNQPFVSLPAPWKDRPATFYDLKSSPAMHGLRIGVPSMYITPNTSMDNGLPYVSPEVCNLWVTAKQHLESLGAEVVAMPEFPLVTKYETHIRSGSTEWLGLPLEWKSVERGRLLALAWDEFLKNNKDASLASLKDVDTSQLWPFDEDDLQVCFSKPENRIHWHKLVSQLVDSENGNAMIQSPMDTPDLSIALPALEAMRKSLLEDWLDENKLDFVVFPANGDVGRADADTVRDSARFSWTDGVKYSNGNQVLRHLGVPSITVPMGMIPDKKMPIGLTIIGKAYNDVNILRLGYLYEQASQNRVVPPLTPSISIADTRDGVLADVARPKLHISCKSAPTDAEQGAVEVSVNGIVTVEESSEALIMEIYIDGNKLSDDKVVLTPMGSEPGYMFTSIVQAPSAPTWAETKRWGTPVSRDRIMVMVVARVGANGRPTAWLGQLE
;
A
#
# COMPACT_ATOMS: atom_id res chain seq x y z
N MET A 1 -11.28 -6.64 52.34
CA MET A 1 -11.68 -5.96 51.09
C MET A 1 -10.41 -5.68 50.30
N ALA A 2 -10.09 -6.52 49.33
CA ALA A 2 -8.92 -6.34 48.48
C ALA A 2 -9.28 -5.36 47.35
N LEU A 3 -8.56 -4.24 47.28
CA LEU A 3 -8.57 -3.35 46.12
C LEU A 3 -8.06 -4.17 44.93
N CYS A 4 -8.93 -4.46 43.96
CA CYS A 4 -8.51 -4.92 42.63
C CYS A 4 -7.47 -3.93 42.10
N SER A 5 -6.22 -4.36 41.97
CA SER A 5 -5.14 -3.56 41.40
C SER A 5 -5.48 -3.21 39.96
N ALA A 6 -5.56 -1.91 39.63
CA ALA A 6 -5.67 -1.48 38.25
C ALA A 6 -4.47 -2.04 37.43
N PRO A 7 -4.70 -2.48 36.18
CA PRO A 7 -3.63 -3.02 35.35
C PRO A 7 -2.55 -1.96 35.06
N ARG A 8 -1.28 -2.36 35.19
CA ARG A 8 -0.10 -1.51 34.92
C ARG A 8 -0.07 -1.12 33.43
N LEU A 9 0.16 0.17 33.15
CA LEU A 9 0.40 0.71 31.81
C LEU A 9 1.91 0.91 31.59
N THR A 10 2.37 0.82 30.34
CA THR A 10 3.78 0.98 29.97
C THR A 10 3.94 1.98 28.84
N MET A 11 4.71 3.03 29.07
CA MET A 11 5.07 3.99 28.03
C MET A 11 6.21 3.41 27.17
N PRO A 12 6.06 3.33 25.84
CA PRO A 12 7.09 2.80 24.95
C PRO A 12 8.20 3.82 24.68
N SER A 13 9.40 3.34 24.31
CA SER A 13 10.48 4.20 23.82
C SER A 13 10.03 5.06 22.62
N GLU A 14 10.50 6.30 22.57
CA GLU A 14 10.28 7.20 21.42
C GLU A 14 10.98 6.74 20.14
N ALA A 15 11.88 5.76 20.22
CA ALA A 15 12.57 5.22 19.05
C ALA A 15 11.77 4.13 18.31
N LEU A 16 10.65 3.65 18.89
CA LEU A 16 9.79 2.69 18.24
C LEU A 16 9.15 3.27 16.97
N THR A 17 8.70 2.40 16.08
CA THR A 17 7.96 2.82 14.88
C THR A 17 6.73 3.65 15.26
N HIS A 18 6.51 4.74 14.55
CA HIS A 18 5.38 5.65 14.69
C HIS A 18 4.34 5.42 13.61
N SER A 19 3.08 5.61 14.01
CA SER A 19 1.95 5.72 13.08
C SER A 19 1.87 7.13 12.49
N ARG A 20 2.20 8.16 13.29
CA ARG A 20 2.24 9.58 12.93
C ARG A 20 2.91 10.40 14.03
N THR A 21 3.29 11.63 13.70
CA THR A 21 3.61 12.69 14.66
C THR A 21 2.48 13.72 14.72
N LEU A 22 2.11 14.13 15.93
CA LEU A 22 1.13 15.19 16.19
C LEU A 22 1.84 16.52 16.42
N MET A 23 1.28 17.61 15.90
CA MET A 23 1.79 18.97 16.08
C MET A 23 0.64 19.97 16.29
N GLY A 24 0.90 21.09 16.98
CA GLY A 24 -0.04 22.19 17.13
C GLY A 24 0.38 23.41 16.31
N TRP A 25 -0.57 24.13 15.73
CA TRP A 25 -0.31 25.41 15.05
C TRP A 25 -0.46 26.58 16.02
N PRO A 26 0.47 27.56 16.02
CA PRO A 26 0.37 28.70 16.92
C PRO A 26 -0.80 29.62 16.57
N ASP A 27 -1.44 30.19 17.59
CA ASP A 27 -2.50 31.18 17.44
C ASP A 27 -2.05 32.57 17.93
N ILE A 28 -2.69 33.64 17.43
CA ILE A 28 -2.38 35.00 17.90
C ILE A 28 -2.63 35.18 19.40
N THR A 29 -3.56 34.41 19.97
CA THR A 29 -3.88 34.44 21.40
C THR A 29 -2.76 33.87 22.29
N SER A 30 -1.83 33.10 21.73
CA SER A 30 -0.67 32.55 22.46
C SER A 30 0.63 33.33 22.22
N GLN A 31 0.61 34.40 21.41
CA GLN A 31 1.81 35.13 21.00
C GLN A 31 1.73 36.62 21.31
N GLU A 32 2.80 37.19 21.88
CA GLU A 32 2.82 38.60 22.30
C GLU A 32 2.75 39.58 21.11
N THR A 33 3.26 39.19 19.95
CA THR A 33 3.29 40.04 18.75
C THR A 33 3.01 39.24 17.48
N THR A 34 2.48 39.90 16.47
CA THR A 34 2.27 39.31 15.14
C THR A 34 3.58 38.88 14.46
N SER A 35 4.71 39.53 14.79
CA SER A 35 6.03 39.13 14.27
C SER A 35 6.48 37.79 14.86
N LEU A 36 6.28 37.59 16.17
CA LEU A 36 6.57 36.31 16.82
C LEU A 36 5.65 35.20 16.31
N LEU A 37 4.36 35.49 16.13
CA LEU A 37 3.42 34.54 15.53
C LEU A 37 3.91 34.07 14.15
N LYS A 38 4.19 35.00 13.22
CA LYS A 38 4.65 34.63 11.87
C LYS A 38 5.94 33.82 11.89
N GLY A 39 6.86 34.19 12.78
CA GLY A 39 8.11 33.46 12.96
C GLY A 39 7.89 32.04 13.48
N ALA A 40 6.96 31.85 14.42
CA ALA A 40 6.57 30.55 14.95
C ALA A 40 5.85 29.70 13.89
N GLU A 41 4.96 30.29 13.10
CA GLU A 41 4.28 29.63 11.98
C GLU A 41 5.30 29.06 10.97
N VAL A 42 6.34 29.83 10.63
CA VAL A 42 7.41 29.39 9.72
C VAL A 42 8.24 28.26 10.32
N ASP A 43 8.68 28.39 11.57
CA ASP A 43 9.48 27.35 12.22
C ASP A 43 8.66 26.05 12.39
N VAL A 44 7.39 26.12 12.83
CA VAL A 44 6.48 24.97 12.92
C VAL A 44 6.27 24.30 11.56
N ALA A 45 6.07 25.09 10.50
CA ALA A 45 5.94 24.56 9.16
C ALA A 45 7.22 23.85 8.68
N ASN A 46 8.40 24.42 8.95
CA ASN A 46 9.67 23.79 8.61
C ASN A 46 9.86 22.45 9.35
N ILE A 47 9.47 22.38 10.61
CA ILE A 47 9.49 21.14 11.39
C ILE A 47 8.54 20.11 10.79
N ALA A 48 7.29 20.47 10.53
CA ALA A 48 6.31 19.58 9.91
C ALA A 48 6.79 19.06 8.54
N ASN A 49 7.37 19.94 7.71
CA ASN A 49 7.91 19.60 6.39
C ASN A 49 9.15 18.71 6.46
N ALA A 50 9.94 18.80 7.52
CA ALA A 50 11.06 17.89 7.77
C ALA A 50 10.56 16.50 8.20
N ILE A 51 9.56 16.45 9.09
CA ILE A 51 9.01 15.20 9.61
C ILE A 51 8.24 14.42 8.55
N VAL A 52 7.43 15.10 7.72
CA VAL A 52 6.55 14.46 6.73
C VAL A 52 7.31 13.70 5.62
N GLN A 53 8.63 13.88 5.54
CA GLN A 53 9.52 13.08 4.69
C GLN A 53 9.68 11.65 5.20
N PHE A 54 9.44 11.39 6.49
CA PHE A 54 9.71 10.12 7.18
C PHE A 54 8.45 9.43 7.70
N GLU A 55 7.46 10.20 8.14
CA GLU A 55 6.22 9.65 8.72
C GLU A 55 5.05 10.65 8.60
N PRO A 56 3.79 10.19 8.65
CA PRO A 56 2.65 11.10 8.58
C PRO A 56 2.67 12.15 9.70
N VAL A 57 2.28 13.38 9.37
CA VAL A 57 2.12 14.48 10.34
C VAL A 57 0.65 14.87 10.42
N THR A 58 0.11 14.96 11.62
CA THR A 58 -1.19 15.59 11.88
C THR A 58 -0.96 16.91 12.61
N LEU A 59 -1.25 18.01 11.94
CA LEU A 59 -1.12 19.36 12.45
C LEU A 59 -2.50 19.89 12.86
N TYR A 60 -2.71 20.06 14.16
CA TYR A 60 -3.94 20.60 14.71
C TYR A 60 -3.91 22.12 14.72
N CYS A 61 -4.95 22.76 14.18
CA CYS A 61 -5.06 24.22 14.20
C CYS A 61 -6.51 24.68 14.40
N SER A 62 -6.65 25.90 14.91
CA SER A 62 -7.96 26.56 14.95
C SER A 62 -8.46 26.79 13.51
N PRO A 63 -9.79 26.71 13.25
CA PRO A 63 -10.34 26.87 11.91
C PRO A 63 -9.90 28.16 11.19
N THR A 64 -9.62 29.23 11.94
CA THR A 64 -9.17 30.53 11.40
C THR A 64 -7.74 30.52 10.88
N ASN A 65 -6.93 29.53 11.24
CA ASN A 65 -5.50 29.46 10.89
C ASN A 65 -5.20 28.46 9.77
N VAL A 66 -6.20 27.70 9.32
CA VAL A 66 -6.08 26.61 8.34
C VAL A 66 -5.41 27.06 7.05
N GLU A 67 -5.87 28.16 6.47
CA GLU A 67 -5.33 28.67 5.20
C GLU A 67 -3.90 29.19 5.34
N ARG A 68 -3.54 29.74 6.51
CA ARG A 68 -2.16 30.14 6.80
C ARG A 68 -1.25 28.91 6.96
N ALA A 69 -1.73 27.87 7.64
CA ALA A 69 -1.01 26.61 7.78
C ALA A 69 -0.78 25.95 6.41
N LYS A 70 -1.83 25.77 5.60
CA LYS A 70 -1.75 25.23 4.23
C LYS A 70 -0.77 25.97 3.33
N ALA A 71 -0.65 27.29 3.50
CA ALA A 71 0.27 28.10 2.69
C ALA A 71 1.75 27.83 2.98
N LEU A 72 2.09 27.25 4.15
CA LEU A 72 3.48 27.06 4.59
C LEU A 72 3.89 25.59 4.68
N VAL A 73 2.95 24.67 4.89
CA VAL A 73 3.23 23.23 5.01
C VAL A 73 3.07 22.50 3.68
N SER A 74 3.78 21.38 3.54
CA SER A 74 3.63 20.44 2.43
C SER A 74 2.17 19.97 2.34
N PRO A 75 1.61 19.78 1.12
CA PRO A 75 0.28 19.21 0.94
C PRO A 75 0.09 17.81 1.54
N THR A 76 1.19 17.13 1.90
CA THR A 76 1.18 15.81 2.55
C THR A 76 1.00 15.87 4.07
N VAL A 77 1.06 17.07 4.69
CA VAL A 77 0.76 17.26 6.11
C VAL A 77 -0.76 17.26 6.28
N ASN A 78 -1.29 16.37 7.11
CA ASN A 78 -2.72 16.36 7.42
C ASN A 78 -3.02 17.52 8.38
N ILE A 79 -4.00 18.36 8.06
CA ILE A 79 -4.42 19.46 8.90
C ILE A 79 -5.79 19.14 9.48
N GLU A 80 -5.88 19.13 10.80
CA GLU A 80 -7.10 18.82 11.54
C GLU A 80 -7.56 20.01 12.36
N HIS A 81 -8.87 20.13 12.55
CA HIS A 81 -9.46 21.25 13.29
C HIS A 81 -9.58 20.92 14.77
N LEU A 82 -8.99 21.76 15.61
CA LEU A 82 -9.15 21.69 17.06
C LEU A 82 -9.15 23.09 17.65
N ALA A 83 -9.89 23.28 18.75
CA ALA A 83 -9.78 24.49 19.57
C ALA A 83 -8.45 24.43 20.34
N ILE A 84 -7.36 24.74 19.64
CA ILE A 84 -6.00 24.77 20.15
C ILE A 84 -5.38 26.15 19.91
N THR A 85 -4.68 26.66 20.92
CA THR A 85 -3.98 27.96 20.85
C THR A 85 -2.46 27.82 20.98
N GLU A 86 -2.00 26.84 21.75
CA GLU A 86 -0.61 26.52 22.00
C GLU A 86 -0.05 25.54 20.94
N LEU A 87 1.16 25.81 20.47
CA LEU A 87 1.86 24.95 19.51
C LEU A 87 2.55 23.74 20.18
N TRP A 88 2.66 23.77 21.51
CA TRP A 88 3.45 22.84 22.33
C TRP A 88 2.74 21.49 22.53
N MET A 89 2.59 20.75 21.43
CA MET A 89 1.83 19.49 21.39
C MET A 89 2.38 18.42 22.36
N ARG A 90 3.67 18.47 22.69
CA ARG A 90 4.28 17.60 23.69
C ARG A 90 3.63 17.73 25.08
N ASP A 91 3.25 18.95 25.43
CA ASP A 91 2.76 19.28 26.78
C ASP A 91 1.24 19.27 26.86
N THR A 92 0.57 19.70 25.78
CA THR A 92 -0.90 19.80 25.71
C THR A 92 -1.56 18.54 25.17
N GLY A 93 -0.83 17.73 24.41
CA GLY A 93 -1.32 16.51 23.77
C GLY A 93 -1.29 15.27 24.69
N PRO A 94 -1.82 14.13 24.21
CA PRO A 94 -1.82 12.90 24.98
C PRO A 94 -0.45 12.21 24.96
N VAL A 95 -0.03 11.66 26.11
CA VAL A 95 1.09 10.73 26.17
C VAL A 95 0.59 9.32 25.88
N PHE A 96 1.25 8.60 24.97
CA PHE A 96 0.78 7.29 24.56
C PHE A 96 1.43 6.16 25.37
N VAL A 97 0.60 5.29 25.93
CA VAL A 97 1.04 4.13 26.73
C VAL A 97 0.36 2.85 26.23
N LYS A 98 0.92 1.69 26.59
CA LYS A 98 0.37 0.37 26.28
C LYS A 98 -0.24 -0.25 27.53
N ASN A 99 -1.41 -0.86 27.38
CA ASN A 99 -1.99 -1.69 28.45
C ASN A 99 -1.34 -3.09 28.49
N SER A 100 -1.74 -3.92 29.45
CA SER A 100 -1.23 -5.28 29.62
C SER A 100 -1.47 -6.22 28.42
N THR A 101 -2.38 -5.88 27.50
CA THR A 101 -2.64 -6.63 26.28
C THR A 101 -1.93 -6.03 25.05
N GLY A 102 -1.04 -5.04 25.25
CA GLY A 102 -0.32 -4.35 24.18
C GLY A 102 -1.11 -3.29 23.43
N GLY A 103 -2.33 -2.96 23.88
CA GLY A 103 -3.21 -1.98 23.24
C GLY A 103 -2.85 -0.55 23.58
N LEU A 104 -2.96 0.34 22.60
CA LEU A 104 -2.68 1.76 22.79
C LEU A 104 -3.75 2.43 23.65
N VAL A 105 -3.28 3.21 24.61
CA VAL A 105 -4.07 4.04 25.51
C VAL A 105 -3.45 5.43 25.51
N GLY A 106 -4.27 6.46 25.42
CA GLY A 106 -3.85 7.84 25.65
C GLY A 106 -3.90 8.17 27.13
N LEU A 107 -2.78 8.60 27.69
CA LEU A 107 -2.65 9.08 29.05
C LEU A 107 -2.74 10.62 29.04
N GLU A 108 -3.76 11.15 29.71
CA GLU A 108 -3.92 12.58 29.94
C GLU A 108 -3.18 12.98 31.22
N LEU A 109 -2.20 13.87 31.12
CA LEU A 109 -1.36 14.29 32.25
C LEU A 109 -1.96 15.43 33.08
N ASN A 110 -3.24 15.73 32.88
CA ASN A 110 -3.97 16.83 33.52
C ASN A 110 -3.31 18.20 33.31
N PHE A 111 -2.87 18.52 32.09
CA PHE A 111 -2.20 19.78 31.78
C PHE A 111 -2.95 21.01 32.37
N ASN A 112 -2.26 21.80 33.21
CA ASN A 112 -2.79 23.01 33.86
C ASN A 112 -1.94 24.25 33.55
N TYR A 113 -1.45 24.42 32.31
CA TYR A 113 -0.73 25.64 31.90
C TYR A 113 0.56 25.92 32.69
N TRP A 114 1.47 24.94 32.64
CA TRP A 114 2.75 24.93 33.37
C TRP A 114 2.65 25.29 34.86
N GLY A 115 1.61 24.78 35.54
CA GLY A 115 1.41 24.95 36.97
C GLY A 115 0.68 26.24 37.28
N ASP A 116 -0.45 26.46 36.59
CA ASP A 116 -1.32 27.64 36.67
C ASP A 116 -0.60 28.98 36.41
N LYS A 117 0.52 28.94 35.67
CA LYS A 117 1.28 30.14 35.28
C LYS A 117 0.55 30.94 34.20
N TYR A 118 -0.27 30.27 33.40
CA TYR A 118 -1.12 30.87 32.36
C TYR A 118 -2.56 30.34 32.47
N LYS A 119 -3.47 30.98 31.72
CA LYS A 119 -4.85 30.53 31.55
C LYS A 119 -5.19 30.50 30.08
N GLY A 120 -5.83 29.43 29.62
CA GLY A 120 -6.33 29.31 28.27
C GLY A 120 -7.22 28.07 28.07
N PRO A 121 -7.60 27.77 26.81
CA PRO A 121 -8.55 26.71 26.49
C PRO A 121 -7.96 25.30 26.35
N ASP A 122 -6.64 25.14 26.26
CA ASP A 122 -5.95 23.94 25.77
C ASP A 122 -5.81 22.81 26.80
N ALA A 123 -6.38 22.96 28.00
CA ALA A 123 -6.40 21.90 29.00
C ALA A 123 -7.15 20.64 28.54
N THR A 124 -7.99 20.74 27.50
CA THR A 124 -8.74 19.61 26.92
C THR A 124 -8.13 19.02 25.66
N VAL A 125 -7.04 19.59 25.12
CA VAL A 125 -6.45 19.18 23.84
C VAL A 125 -6.15 17.67 23.82
N ALA A 126 -5.55 17.13 24.87
CA ALA A 126 -5.31 15.69 24.99
C ALA A 126 -6.61 14.87 24.89
N SER A 127 -7.66 15.24 25.63
CA SER A 127 -8.96 14.55 25.59
C SER A 127 -9.59 14.63 24.20
N ASP A 128 -9.53 15.80 23.57
CA ASP A 128 -10.17 16.06 22.29
C ASP A 128 -9.48 15.30 21.15
N ILE A 129 -8.14 15.27 21.15
CA ILE A 129 -7.34 14.45 20.21
C ILE A 129 -7.66 12.98 20.38
N LEU A 130 -7.72 12.47 21.61
CA LEU A 130 -8.01 11.06 21.88
C LEU A 130 -9.42 10.67 21.46
N LYS A 131 -10.39 11.56 21.68
CA LYS A 131 -11.77 11.39 21.23
C LYS A 131 -11.86 11.39 19.70
N GLN A 132 -11.23 12.36 19.03
CA GLN A 132 -11.19 12.45 17.57
C GLN A 132 -10.47 11.24 16.94
N SER A 133 -9.47 10.69 17.64
CA SER A 133 -8.68 9.54 17.17
C SER A 133 -9.25 8.18 17.61
N ASN A 134 -10.38 8.16 18.33
CA ASN A 134 -10.99 6.96 18.91
C ASN A 134 -10.02 6.09 19.74
N ILE A 135 -9.10 6.75 20.47
CA ILE A 135 -8.15 6.08 21.37
C ILE A 135 -8.68 6.19 22.79
N LYS A 136 -8.64 5.07 23.53
CA LYS A 136 -9.08 5.05 24.93
C LYS A 136 -8.25 6.04 25.75
N SER A 137 -8.92 6.97 26.42
CA SER A 137 -8.30 7.91 27.35
C SER A 137 -8.26 7.36 28.78
N VAL A 138 -7.17 7.66 29.49
CA VAL A 138 -6.99 7.46 30.93
C VAL A 138 -6.37 8.74 31.50
N LYS A 139 -6.93 9.26 32.59
CA LYS A 139 -6.32 10.37 33.33
C LYS A 139 -5.25 9.86 34.28
N ALA A 140 -4.08 10.50 34.26
CA ALA A 140 -3.02 10.25 35.23
C ALA A 140 -3.47 10.71 36.63
N PRO A 141 -2.99 10.06 37.71
CA PRO A 141 -3.27 10.51 39.08
C PRO A 141 -2.41 11.70 39.49
N PHE A 142 -1.47 12.13 38.65
CA PHE A 142 -0.56 13.26 38.85
C PHE A 142 -0.77 14.31 37.75
N VAL A 143 -0.26 15.50 38.02
CA VAL A 143 -0.22 16.61 37.07
C VAL A 143 1.19 16.72 36.51
N ALA A 144 1.35 16.66 35.20
CA ALA A 144 2.64 16.77 34.52
C ALA A 144 2.44 17.26 33.07
N GLU A 145 3.53 17.35 32.32
CA GLU A 145 3.57 17.59 30.89
C GLU A 145 4.52 16.59 30.22
N GLY A 146 4.35 16.36 28.92
CA GLY A 146 5.19 15.40 28.21
C GLY A 146 6.67 15.77 28.21
N GLY A 147 7.02 17.06 28.19
CA GLY A 147 8.42 17.52 28.23
C GLY A 147 9.13 17.20 29.56
N ALA A 148 8.36 16.96 30.64
CA ALA A 148 8.91 16.55 31.93
C ALA A 148 9.24 15.04 32.02
N ILE A 149 8.87 14.24 31.00
CA ILE A 149 8.94 12.77 31.03
C ILE A 149 9.88 12.27 29.93
N GLU A 150 10.99 11.65 30.31
CA GLU A 150 11.94 11.03 29.38
C GLU A 150 12.21 9.58 29.78
N ILE A 151 11.87 8.62 28.91
CA ILE A 151 11.93 7.18 29.23
C ILE A 151 12.79 6.39 28.23
N ASP A 152 13.47 5.37 28.73
CA ASP A 152 14.30 4.48 27.89
C ASP A 152 13.49 3.38 27.18
N GLY A 153 12.24 3.16 27.59
CA GLY A 153 11.38 2.06 27.14
C GLY A 153 11.69 0.70 27.78
N GLU A 154 12.65 0.62 28.69
CA GLU A 154 13.04 -0.59 29.45
C GLU A 154 12.77 -0.48 30.96
N GLY A 155 12.16 0.62 31.39
CA GLY A 155 11.64 0.82 32.73
C GLY A 155 12.33 1.94 33.51
N THR A 156 13.17 2.75 32.88
CA THR A 156 13.85 3.90 33.52
C THR A 156 13.20 5.21 33.09
N LEU A 157 12.96 6.08 34.06
CA LEU A 157 12.47 7.45 33.86
C LEU A 157 13.52 8.47 34.32
N LEU A 158 13.85 9.42 33.45
CA LEU A 158 14.56 10.64 33.80
C LEU A 158 13.54 11.77 33.95
N LEU A 159 13.68 12.57 35.00
CA LEU A 159 12.89 13.79 35.18
C LEU A 159 13.56 14.76 36.15
N THR A 160 13.16 16.03 36.10
CA THR A 160 13.62 17.04 37.06
C THR A 160 12.69 17.15 38.26
N GLU A 161 13.26 17.23 39.46
CA GLU A 161 12.52 17.38 40.70
C GLU A 161 11.68 18.67 40.69
N SER A 162 12.22 19.77 40.14
CA SER A 162 11.53 21.06 40.08
C SER A 162 10.26 21.09 39.23
N SER A 163 10.18 20.30 38.15
CA SER A 163 9.02 20.30 37.24
C SER A 163 7.86 19.43 37.74
N VAL A 164 8.15 18.42 38.55
CA VAL A 164 7.16 17.45 39.04
C VAL A 164 6.80 17.67 40.50
N ILE A 165 7.78 17.92 41.37
CA ILE A 165 7.58 18.07 42.83
C ILE A 165 7.46 19.54 43.16
N ASN A 166 6.27 20.07 42.88
CA ASN A 166 5.91 21.44 43.21
C ASN A 166 4.42 21.53 43.59
N ASP A 167 4.07 22.53 44.40
CA ASP A 167 2.70 22.68 44.89
C ASP A 167 1.69 23.09 43.81
N ASN A 168 2.15 23.62 42.67
CA ASN A 168 1.33 24.04 41.54
C ASN A 168 1.04 22.92 40.52
N ARG A 169 1.69 21.76 40.63
CA ARG A 169 1.36 20.53 39.90
C ARG A 169 0.88 19.43 40.85
N ASN A 170 1.69 19.05 41.81
CA ASN A 170 1.46 17.88 42.67
C ASN A 170 1.50 18.25 44.17
N PRO A 171 0.55 19.06 44.67
CA PRO A 171 0.57 19.55 46.04
C PRO A 171 0.58 18.41 47.07
N GLY A 172 1.55 18.46 47.97
CA GLY A 172 1.69 17.51 49.08
C GLY A 172 2.13 16.09 48.70
N LYS A 173 2.48 15.82 47.43
CA LYS A 173 2.99 14.51 47.01
C LYS A 173 4.49 14.36 47.25
N THR A 174 4.88 13.21 47.79
CA THR A 174 6.29 12.83 48.00
C THR A 174 6.88 12.09 46.78
N LYS A 175 8.21 12.07 46.64
CA LYS A 175 8.94 11.26 45.62
C LYS A 175 8.41 9.83 45.54
N LYS A 176 8.31 9.15 46.68
CA LYS A 176 7.85 7.76 46.77
C LYS A 176 6.42 7.55 46.29
N GLN A 177 5.53 8.53 46.51
CA GLN A 177 4.15 8.46 46.01
C GLN A 177 4.11 8.62 44.49
N LEU A 178 4.86 9.58 43.96
CA LEU A 178 4.96 9.81 42.52
C LEU A 178 5.62 8.64 41.79
N GLU A 179 6.71 8.08 42.33
CA GLU A 179 7.35 6.88 41.78
C GLU A 179 6.38 5.69 41.67
N LYS A 180 5.50 5.50 42.67
CA LYS A 180 4.47 4.45 42.62
C LYS A 180 3.45 4.73 41.52
N GLU A 181 3.05 5.98 41.33
CA GLU A 181 2.13 6.38 40.27
C GLU A 181 2.77 6.25 38.88
N PHE A 182 4.01 6.70 38.70
CA PHE A 182 4.77 6.51 37.46
C PHE A 182 4.96 5.02 37.15
N SER A 183 5.24 4.19 38.15
CA SER A 183 5.34 2.75 37.93
C SER A 183 4.05 2.13 37.42
N ALA A 184 2.90 2.61 37.91
CA ALA A 184 1.59 2.13 37.51
C ALA A 184 1.13 2.64 36.14
N PHE A 185 1.43 3.90 35.80
CA PHE A 185 0.89 4.57 34.59
C PHE A 185 1.88 4.73 33.43
N LEU A 186 3.18 4.67 33.70
CA LEU A 186 4.25 4.76 32.70
C LEU A 186 5.08 3.47 32.61
N GLY A 187 4.90 2.52 33.53
CA GLY A 187 5.53 1.20 33.46
C GLY A 187 7.01 1.21 33.83
N VAL A 188 7.40 2.17 34.67
CA VAL A 188 8.79 2.35 35.08
C VAL A 188 9.07 1.67 36.42
N ASP A 189 10.28 1.13 36.57
CA ASP A 189 10.77 0.45 37.78
C ASP A 189 11.83 1.30 38.50
N LYS A 190 12.43 2.26 37.79
CA LYS A 190 13.48 3.15 38.30
C LYS A 190 13.20 4.58 37.84
N VAL A 191 13.27 5.52 38.79
CA VAL A 191 13.26 6.96 38.50
C VAL A 191 14.61 7.53 38.90
N ILE A 192 15.20 8.31 38.01
CA ILE A 192 16.43 9.06 38.26
C ILE A 192 16.04 10.54 38.33
N TRP A 193 16.17 11.10 39.53
CA TRP A 193 15.82 12.48 39.82
C TRP A 193 17.03 13.38 39.63
N VAL A 194 16.96 14.28 38.65
CA VAL A 194 17.87 15.43 38.58
C VAL A 194 17.18 16.66 39.19
N LYS A 195 17.93 17.63 39.70
CA LYS A 195 17.35 18.69 40.56
C LYS A 195 16.45 19.69 39.82
N GLY A 196 16.87 20.17 38.66
CA GLY A 196 16.24 21.29 37.93
C GLY A 196 16.14 22.59 38.77
N VAL A 197 15.46 23.62 38.27
CA VAL A 197 15.28 24.88 38.99
C VAL A 197 13.86 25.43 38.87
N LYS A 198 13.16 25.54 40.01
CA LYS A 198 11.82 26.10 40.07
C LYS A 198 11.81 27.60 39.78
N GLY A 199 10.87 28.06 38.98
CA GLY A 199 10.57 29.47 38.69
C GLY A 199 11.61 30.17 37.81
N LYS A 200 12.53 29.43 37.18
CA LYS A 200 13.53 30.00 36.26
C LYS A 200 13.07 30.03 34.81
N ASP A 201 12.28 29.06 34.40
CA ASP A 201 11.54 29.06 33.14
C ASP A 201 10.05 28.73 33.39
N ILE A 202 9.27 28.74 32.31
CA ILE A 202 7.84 28.44 32.37
C ILE A 202 7.59 26.99 32.81
N THR A 203 8.47 26.05 32.46
CA THR A 203 8.27 24.61 32.67
C THR A 203 8.80 24.10 34.02
N ASP A 204 9.44 24.96 34.81
CA ASP A 204 10.22 24.59 36.00
C ASP A 204 11.32 23.57 35.66
N TRP A 205 12.01 23.79 34.54
CA TRP A 205 13.09 23.00 33.96
C TRP A 205 12.65 21.61 33.52
N HIS A 206 11.96 21.48 32.39
CA HIS A 206 11.71 20.17 31.78
C HIS A 206 13.00 19.40 31.44
N ILE A 207 12.93 18.07 31.47
CA ILE A 207 14.08 17.18 31.30
C ILE A 207 14.54 17.12 29.84
N ASP A 208 13.64 17.34 28.88
CA ASP A 208 13.87 17.18 27.44
C ASP A 208 14.82 18.22 26.81
N ALA A 209 15.11 19.32 27.51
CA ALA A 209 16.18 20.26 27.17
C ALA A 209 17.49 19.98 27.92
N MET A 210 17.47 19.11 28.94
CA MET A 210 18.59 18.86 29.83
C MET A 210 19.26 17.51 29.59
N ALA A 211 18.52 16.41 29.58
CA ALA A 211 19.06 15.06 29.41
C ALA A 211 18.08 14.14 28.71
N ARG A 212 18.53 13.39 27.70
CA ARG A 212 17.68 12.48 26.92
C ARG A 212 18.35 11.17 26.57
N PHE A 213 17.59 10.09 26.51
CA PHE A 213 18.12 8.81 26.09
C PHE A 213 18.40 8.81 24.59
N VAL A 214 19.53 8.24 24.20
CA VAL A 214 19.82 7.86 22.80
C VAL A 214 19.41 6.41 22.59
N SER A 215 19.68 5.58 23.60
CA SER A 215 19.28 4.18 23.71
C SER A 215 19.30 3.79 25.19
N PRO A 216 18.71 2.66 25.59
CA PRO A 216 18.77 2.20 26.97
C PRO A 216 20.22 2.10 27.47
N GLY A 217 20.52 2.76 28.60
CA GLY A 217 21.86 2.83 29.17
C GLY A 217 22.75 3.95 28.61
N ARG A 218 22.32 4.74 27.63
CA ARG A 218 23.11 5.86 27.05
C ARG A 218 22.29 7.15 27.00
N VAL A 219 22.81 8.19 27.62
CA VAL A 219 22.15 9.49 27.82
C VAL A 219 22.98 10.61 27.20
N LEU A 220 22.35 11.46 26.40
CA LEU A 220 22.89 12.77 26.04
C LEU A 220 22.56 13.79 27.13
N LEU A 221 23.54 14.59 27.52
CA LEU A 221 23.41 15.66 28.51
C LEU A 221 23.76 17.00 27.86
N SER A 222 22.85 17.98 28.00
CA SER A 222 23.05 19.34 27.53
C SER A 222 24.14 20.01 28.35
N ARG A 223 25.17 20.50 27.65
CA ARG A 223 26.31 21.15 28.27
C ARG A 223 26.31 22.66 27.96
N PRO A 224 26.08 23.52 28.95
CA PRO A 224 26.18 24.96 28.75
C PRO A 224 27.60 25.37 28.34
N PRO A 225 27.76 26.39 27.47
CA PRO A 225 29.05 26.97 27.13
C PRO A 225 29.79 27.46 28.38
N ALA A 226 31.12 27.51 28.32
CA ALA A 226 31.94 27.99 29.44
C ALA A 226 31.66 29.47 29.82
N SER A 227 31.06 30.23 28.91
CA SER A 227 30.60 31.61 29.11
C SER A 227 29.27 31.73 29.87
N SER A 228 28.55 30.62 30.09
CA SER A 228 27.28 30.63 30.81
C SER A 228 27.44 30.96 32.29
N GLU A 229 26.34 31.43 32.91
CA GLU A 229 26.36 31.73 34.35
C GLU A 229 26.76 30.52 35.20
N GLN A 230 27.46 30.80 36.30
CA GLN A 230 28.02 29.77 37.17
C GLN A 230 26.97 28.75 37.65
N TYR A 231 25.74 29.18 37.93
CA TYR A 231 24.69 28.28 38.40
C TYR A 231 24.26 27.24 37.34
N LEU A 232 24.33 27.57 36.04
CA LEU A 232 24.04 26.64 34.94
C LEU A 232 25.14 25.59 34.83
N LEU A 233 26.39 26.02 34.95
CA LEU A 233 27.55 25.12 34.99
C LEU A 233 27.50 24.18 36.20
N ASP A 234 27.06 24.68 37.35
CA ASP A 234 26.91 23.89 38.57
C ASP A 234 25.75 22.89 38.46
N LEU A 235 24.63 23.29 37.86
CA LEU A 235 23.48 22.41 37.60
C LEU A 235 23.85 21.28 36.61
N TYR A 236 24.58 21.60 35.54
CA TYR A 236 25.13 20.61 34.61
C TYR A 236 26.06 19.61 35.33
N LYS A 237 26.99 20.08 36.16
CA LYS A 237 27.88 19.20 36.94
C LYS A 237 27.12 18.31 37.90
N GLU A 238 26.09 18.86 38.56
CA GLU A 238 25.23 18.11 39.49
C GLU A 238 24.48 17.00 38.74
N ALA A 239 23.82 17.32 37.62
CA ALA A 239 23.11 16.32 36.82
C ALA A 239 24.05 15.27 36.23
N ARG A 240 25.22 15.67 35.74
CA ARG A 240 26.25 14.74 35.28
C ARG A 240 26.67 13.77 36.37
N SER A 241 26.95 14.28 37.57
CA SER A 241 27.32 13.45 38.72
C SER A 241 26.22 12.46 39.11
N VAL A 242 24.95 12.85 39.02
CA VAL A 242 23.82 11.94 39.26
C VAL A 242 23.77 10.86 38.18
N LEU A 243 23.78 11.24 36.90
CA LEU A 243 23.67 10.30 35.79
C LEU A 243 24.86 9.30 35.76
N GLU A 244 26.08 9.76 36.03
CA GLU A 244 27.29 8.90 36.05
C GLU A 244 27.34 7.93 37.24
N THR A 245 26.58 8.18 38.31
CA THR A 245 26.54 7.31 39.50
C THR A 245 25.33 6.39 39.55
N GLU A 246 24.27 6.75 38.84
CA GLU A 246 23.02 5.98 38.78
C GLU A 246 23.10 4.80 37.81
N LYS A 247 22.25 3.81 38.06
CA LYS A 247 22.01 2.69 37.15
C LYS A 247 20.59 2.73 36.64
N ASP A 248 20.40 2.26 35.43
CA ASP A 248 19.07 2.11 34.85
C ASP A 248 18.29 0.95 35.49
N ALA A 249 17.02 0.78 35.11
CA ALA A 249 16.14 -0.26 35.64
C ALA A 249 16.64 -1.70 35.39
N LYS A 250 17.55 -1.90 34.43
CA LYS A 250 18.19 -3.19 34.13
C LYS A 250 19.55 -3.36 34.82
N GLY A 251 19.99 -2.36 35.59
CA GLY A 251 21.24 -2.39 36.33
C GLY A 251 22.47 -2.02 35.50
N ARG A 252 22.30 -1.48 34.29
CA ARG A 252 23.40 -0.95 33.47
C ARG A 252 23.86 0.39 34.04
N GLN A 253 25.17 0.62 34.01
CA GLN A 253 25.73 1.94 34.29
C GLN A 253 25.41 2.86 33.11
N LEU A 254 24.94 4.08 33.37
CA LEU A 254 24.65 5.03 32.30
C LEU A 254 25.95 5.55 31.68
N GLU A 255 26.03 5.49 30.35
CA GLU A 255 27.02 6.23 29.57
C GLU A 255 26.49 7.64 29.30
N VAL A 256 27.19 8.65 29.80
CA VAL A 256 26.78 10.06 29.69
C VAL A 256 27.63 10.77 28.65
N LEU A 257 26.99 11.22 27.58
CA LEU A 257 27.60 11.94 26.46
C LEU A 257 27.23 13.42 26.53
N ASP A 258 28.23 14.31 26.45
CA ASP A 258 27.96 15.75 26.39
C ASP A 258 27.58 16.19 24.98
N LEU A 259 26.61 17.11 24.91
CA LEU A 259 26.38 17.93 23.74
C LEU A 259 26.33 19.40 24.14
N GLU A 260 27.33 20.15 23.66
CA GLU A 260 27.43 21.58 23.93
C GLU A 260 26.30 22.37 23.25
N GLU A 261 25.69 23.29 23.99
CA GLU A 261 24.62 24.18 23.49
C GLU A 261 25.19 25.26 22.55
N ALA A 262 24.32 25.93 21.80
CA ALA A 262 24.72 27.08 21.00
C ALA A 262 25.13 28.27 21.90
N ASP A 263 26.11 29.07 21.46
CA ASP A 263 26.57 30.21 22.24
C ASP A 263 25.47 31.30 22.33
N PRO A 264 24.93 31.60 23.52
CA PRO A 264 23.86 32.58 23.68
C PRO A 264 24.27 34.01 23.26
N SER A 265 25.57 34.34 23.26
CA SER A 265 26.06 35.65 22.85
C SER A 265 25.89 35.94 21.35
N LEU A 266 25.59 34.91 20.54
CA LEU A 266 25.33 35.03 19.11
C LEU A 266 23.90 35.45 18.77
N PHE A 267 23.02 35.58 19.76
CA PHE A 267 21.58 35.77 19.53
C PHE A 267 20.99 36.96 20.30
N ASP A 268 20.13 37.71 19.63
CA ASP A 268 19.40 38.82 20.25
C ASP A 268 18.23 38.32 21.12
N GLY A 269 18.16 38.83 22.35
CA GLY A 269 17.08 38.58 23.31
C GLY A 269 17.62 38.21 24.68
N ASN A 270 16.73 37.83 25.60
CA ASN A 270 17.13 37.32 26.90
C ASN A 270 17.58 35.86 26.76
N PRO A 271 18.87 35.53 26.90
CA PRO A 271 19.35 34.16 26.72
C PRO A 271 18.74 33.17 27.73
N TYR A 272 18.27 33.65 28.88
CA TYR A 272 17.64 32.82 29.92
C TYR A 272 16.21 32.39 29.59
N GLN A 273 15.58 33.00 28.57
CA GLN A 273 14.28 32.60 28.06
C GLN A 273 14.41 31.76 26.78
N MET A 274 15.64 31.53 26.30
CA MET A 274 15.88 30.77 25.09
C MET A 274 16.19 29.30 25.35
N VAL A 275 15.68 28.43 24.49
CA VAL A 275 16.13 27.03 24.41
C VAL A 275 17.14 26.91 23.28
N LEU A 276 18.42 26.81 23.66
CA LEU A 276 19.57 26.65 22.76
C LEU A 276 20.18 25.25 22.81
N SER A 277 19.44 24.30 23.38
CA SER A 277 19.85 22.91 23.51
C SER A 277 19.53 22.10 22.25
N TYR A 278 20.53 21.36 21.77
CA TYR A 278 20.36 20.39 20.67
C TYR A 278 19.69 19.09 21.12
N LEU A 279 19.43 18.91 22.41
CA LEU A 279 18.68 17.75 22.93
C LEU A 279 17.18 17.82 22.60
N ASN A 280 16.69 18.98 22.18
CA ASN A 280 15.31 19.14 21.74
C ASN A 280 15.08 18.60 20.31
N TYR A 281 15.55 17.38 20.04
CA TYR A 281 15.42 16.66 18.77
C TYR A 281 14.20 15.73 18.76
N LEU A 282 13.80 15.24 17.59
CA LEU A 282 12.75 14.23 17.45
C LEU A 282 13.29 13.03 16.68
N ILE A 283 13.12 11.83 17.25
CA ILE A 283 13.30 10.58 16.52
C ILE A 283 12.04 10.33 15.70
N VAL A 284 12.18 10.04 14.41
CA VAL A 284 11.08 9.68 13.49
C VAL A 284 11.47 8.40 12.77
N ASN A 285 10.51 7.63 12.24
CA ASN A 285 10.73 6.29 11.67
C ASN A 285 12.10 6.06 10.99
N GLY A 286 12.40 6.76 9.91
CA GLY A 286 13.68 6.66 9.18
C GLY A 286 14.68 7.80 9.43
N GLY A 287 14.44 8.66 10.41
CA GLY A 287 15.16 9.92 10.55
C GLY A 287 15.32 10.44 11.99
N VAL A 288 16.14 11.47 12.14
CA VAL A 288 16.26 12.25 13.38
C VAL A 288 16.25 13.72 13.02
N ILE A 289 15.28 14.46 13.55
CA ILE A 289 15.10 15.89 13.28
C ILE A 289 15.76 16.66 14.42
N ILE A 290 16.83 17.39 14.13
CA ILE A 290 17.61 18.12 15.12
C ILE A 290 17.49 19.64 14.90
N PRO A 291 17.59 20.46 15.95
CA PRO A 291 17.57 21.91 15.76
C PRO A 291 18.91 22.41 15.20
N SER A 292 18.85 23.53 14.47
CA SER A 292 19.97 24.39 14.13
C SER A 292 19.63 25.81 14.57
N PHE A 293 20.58 26.49 15.21
CA PHE A 293 20.37 27.82 15.79
C PHE A 293 21.17 28.93 15.08
N GLY A 294 22.16 28.56 14.27
CA GLY A 294 23.03 29.50 13.54
C GLY A 294 24.33 29.83 14.21
N ASP A 295 24.67 29.05 15.21
CA ASP A 295 26.06 28.86 15.56
C ASP A 295 26.60 27.78 14.62
N ASP A 296 27.20 28.17 13.50
CA ASP A 296 27.68 27.23 12.47
C ASP A 296 28.60 26.16 13.04
N LYS A 297 29.37 26.49 14.09
CA LYS A 297 30.26 25.53 14.74
C LYS A 297 29.49 24.56 15.61
N ALA A 298 28.57 25.04 16.46
CA ALA A 298 27.80 24.17 17.34
C ALA A 298 26.78 23.33 16.55
N ASP A 299 26.11 23.92 15.54
CA ASP A 299 25.19 23.24 14.64
C ASP A 299 25.89 22.08 13.90
N LYS A 300 27.12 22.32 13.41
CA LYS A 300 27.92 21.27 12.77
C LYS A 300 28.32 20.17 13.76
N ARG A 301 28.75 20.52 14.97
CA ARG A 301 29.10 19.53 16.02
C ARG A 301 27.89 18.65 16.36
N ALA A 302 26.73 19.25 16.55
CA ALA A 302 25.49 18.53 16.80
C ALA A 302 25.17 17.59 15.63
N LEU A 303 25.16 18.08 14.39
CA LEU A 303 24.88 17.27 13.20
C LEU A 303 25.81 16.06 13.07
N ASP A 304 27.12 16.26 13.25
CA ASP A 304 28.12 15.19 13.14
C ASP A 304 27.97 14.15 14.28
N LEU A 305 27.66 14.61 15.50
CA LEU A 305 27.38 13.72 16.63
C LEU A 305 26.12 12.89 16.38
N PHE A 306 25.00 13.51 15.99
CA PHE A 306 23.75 12.79 15.75
C PHE A 306 23.88 11.76 14.62
N LYS A 307 24.66 12.05 13.56
CA LYS A 307 24.96 11.06 12.51
C LYS A 307 25.74 9.86 13.03
N THR A 308 26.57 10.08 14.04
CA THR A 308 27.34 9.00 14.68
C THR A 308 26.48 8.19 15.64
N LEU A 309 25.55 8.84 16.35
CA LEU A 309 24.67 8.21 17.33
C LEU A 309 23.54 7.41 16.68
N PHE A 310 23.08 7.83 15.51
CA PHE A 310 21.99 7.19 14.75
C PHE A 310 22.43 6.87 13.31
N PRO A 311 23.44 6.00 13.11
CA PRO A 311 23.99 5.70 11.78
C PRO A 311 22.97 5.08 10.82
N GLU A 312 21.91 4.46 11.35
CA GLU A 312 20.81 3.87 10.61
C GLU A 312 19.70 4.86 10.23
N ARG A 313 19.76 6.10 10.71
CA ARG A 313 18.74 7.13 10.45
C ARG A 313 19.30 8.34 9.73
N LYS A 314 18.49 8.95 8.86
CA LYS A 314 18.85 10.22 8.21
C LYS A 314 18.67 11.38 9.19
N VAL A 315 19.77 12.05 9.52
CA VAL A 315 19.73 13.24 10.37
C VAL A 315 19.42 14.49 9.54
N VAL A 316 18.36 15.21 9.91
CA VAL A 316 17.91 16.44 9.26
C VAL A 316 17.95 17.59 10.26
N ALA A 317 18.75 18.60 9.97
CA ALA A 317 18.80 19.82 10.76
C ALA A 317 17.72 20.81 10.31
N VAL A 318 16.92 21.31 11.25
CA VAL A 318 15.89 22.33 11.01
C VAL A 318 16.26 23.60 11.73
N ARG A 319 16.35 24.70 10.98
CA ARG A 319 16.68 26.00 11.54
C ARG A 319 15.53 26.55 12.37
N LEU A 320 15.77 26.76 13.67
CA LEU A 320 14.83 27.41 14.59
C LEU A 320 15.26 28.87 14.82
N ASN A 321 14.45 29.81 14.35
CA ASN A 321 14.73 31.24 14.53
C ASN A 321 13.93 31.85 15.69
N THR A 322 12.68 31.44 15.78
CA THR A 322 11.63 32.00 16.64
C THR A 322 11.27 31.05 17.78
N LEU A 323 11.09 29.75 17.51
CA LEU A 323 10.69 28.80 18.56
C LEU A 323 11.66 28.83 19.76
N ARG A 324 12.97 28.90 19.47
CA ARG A 324 14.00 29.05 20.50
C ARG A 324 13.79 30.24 21.43
N LYS A 325 13.19 31.34 20.96
CA LYS A 325 12.91 32.55 21.75
C LYS A 325 11.63 32.45 22.56
N LEU A 326 10.74 31.55 22.16
CA LEU A 326 9.48 31.25 22.86
C LEU A 326 9.67 30.20 23.96
N GLY A 327 10.92 29.80 24.24
CA GLY A 327 11.23 28.87 25.33
C GLY A 327 11.05 27.39 24.99
N GLY A 328 11.05 27.01 23.70
CA GLY A 328 10.92 25.61 23.28
C GLY A 328 11.58 25.29 21.93
N GLY A 329 11.46 24.04 21.47
CA GLY A 329 12.04 23.58 20.20
C GLY A 329 11.23 22.49 19.50
N ILE A 330 11.91 21.64 18.71
CA ILE A 330 11.28 20.58 17.90
C ILE A 330 10.56 19.55 18.78
N HIS A 331 11.20 19.06 19.84
CA HIS A 331 10.61 18.06 20.72
C HIS A 331 9.36 18.59 21.44
N CYS A 332 9.40 19.86 21.89
CA CYS A 332 8.25 20.50 22.55
C CYS A 332 7.05 20.69 21.60
N ALA A 333 7.32 20.96 20.32
CA ALA A 333 6.30 21.20 19.30
C ALA A 333 5.68 19.90 18.73
N THR A 334 6.15 18.73 19.14
CA THR A 334 5.82 17.44 18.53
C THR A 334 5.43 16.39 19.57
N GLN A 335 4.53 15.48 19.20
CA GLN A 335 4.19 14.31 20.03
C GLN A 335 4.05 13.08 19.14
N GLN A 336 4.90 12.07 19.33
CA GLN A 336 4.85 10.83 18.57
C GLN A 336 3.68 9.96 19.01
N GLN A 337 2.96 9.39 18.04
CA GLN A 337 1.98 8.33 18.27
C GLN A 337 2.56 6.99 17.81
N PRO A 338 2.92 6.08 18.73
CA PRO A 338 3.55 4.82 18.36
C PRO A 338 2.62 3.99 17.47
N ALA A 339 3.22 3.27 16.52
CA ALA A 339 2.52 2.27 15.75
C ALA A 339 1.99 1.22 16.73
N HIS A 340 0.69 0.97 16.64
CA HIS A 340 0.01 0.01 17.48
C HIS A 340 -0.88 -0.84 16.59
N LYS A 341 -0.95 -2.13 16.93
CA LYS A 341 -2.05 -2.96 16.43
C LYS A 341 -3.32 -2.31 16.95
N ILE A 342 -4.22 -1.90 16.06
CA ILE A 342 -5.59 -1.58 16.45
C ILE A 342 -6.12 -2.88 17.06
N ILE A 343 -6.26 -2.92 18.39
CA ILE A 343 -6.84 -4.08 19.08
C ILE A 343 -8.33 -4.03 18.82
N VAL A 344 -8.70 -4.59 17.67
CA VAL A 344 -10.05 -5.01 17.37
C VAL A 344 -10.28 -6.28 18.18
N GLY A 345 -10.71 -6.19 19.43
CA GLY A 345 -11.14 -7.37 20.17
C GLY A 345 -12.34 -8.05 19.47
N PRO A 346 -12.43 -9.38 19.36
CA PRO A 346 -11.39 -10.41 19.39
C PRO A 346 -11.17 -11.05 18.01
N SER A 347 -9.91 -11.10 17.57
CA SER A 347 -9.27 -12.31 17.02
C SER A 347 -7.76 -12.05 17.01
N ILE A 348 -7.04 -12.62 17.97
CA ILE A 348 -5.57 -12.59 18.00
C ILE A 348 -5.07 -13.87 17.32
N TYR A 349 -4.19 -13.69 16.34
CA TYR A 349 -3.27 -14.73 15.88
C TYR A 349 -2.27 -15.07 17.02
N ILE A 350 -2.46 -16.23 17.66
CA ILE A 350 -1.50 -17.33 17.96
C ILE A 350 -2.24 -18.35 18.84
N HIS A 351 -2.08 -19.64 18.52
CA HIS A 351 -2.57 -20.80 19.28
C HIS A 351 -2.33 -20.70 20.78
N ASP A 352 -3.40 -20.82 21.57
CA ASP A 352 -3.38 -21.75 22.70
C ASP A 352 -4.77 -22.36 22.92
N ASN A 353 -4.81 -23.68 23.12
CA ASN A 353 -6.03 -24.46 23.29
C ASN A 353 -6.62 -24.27 24.69
N ASN A 354 -7.96 -24.41 24.79
CA ASN A 354 -8.79 -24.49 26.00
C ASN A 354 -9.13 -23.18 26.73
N THR A 355 -10.34 -22.67 26.55
CA THR A 355 -11.51 -22.94 27.43
C THR A 355 -12.69 -22.03 27.07
N ARG A 356 -13.90 -22.61 27.11
CA ARG A 356 -15.19 -21.90 26.96
C ARG A 356 -15.47 -21.00 28.16
N THR A 357 -16.13 -19.86 27.90
CA THR A 357 -17.38 -19.32 28.51
C THR A 357 -17.34 -17.83 28.81
N GLY A 358 -18.45 -17.14 28.52
CA GLY A 358 -18.81 -15.83 29.10
C GLY A 358 -19.19 -14.75 28.09
N LEU A 359 -20.48 -14.71 27.68
CA LEU A 359 -21.08 -13.55 27.03
C LEU A 359 -21.15 -12.36 28.00
N SER A 360 -20.82 -11.16 27.51
CA SER A 360 -21.30 -9.88 28.05
C SER A 360 -21.26 -8.83 26.94
N THR A 361 -22.44 -8.48 26.44
CA THR A 361 -22.74 -7.49 25.42
C THR A 361 -22.55 -6.06 25.91
N MET A 362 -21.78 -5.23 25.19
CA MET A 362 -22.05 -3.80 24.99
C MET A 362 -21.50 -3.36 23.62
N SER A 363 -22.40 -2.85 22.79
CA SER A 363 -22.19 -2.38 21.41
C SER A 363 -21.64 -0.96 21.38
N SER A 364 -20.57 -0.74 20.62
CA SER A 364 -20.22 0.55 20.03
C SER A 364 -19.68 0.27 18.63
N GLY A 365 -20.44 0.61 17.59
CA GLY A 365 -20.15 0.32 16.19
C GLY A 365 -18.79 0.83 15.76
N ARG A 366 -17.93 -0.09 15.29
CA ARG A 366 -16.66 0.25 14.65
C ARG A 366 -16.87 0.35 13.15
N ILE A 367 -16.37 1.45 12.60
CA ILE A 367 -16.29 1.72 11.16
C ILE A 367 -15.36 0.69 10.49
N PHE A 368 -15.83 -0.03 9.47
CA PHE A 368 -15.08 -1.07 8.74
C PHE A 368 -14.41 -0.47 7.50
N ASP A 369 -13.08 -0.45 7.47
CA ASP A 369 -12.30 0.09 6.36
C ASP A 369 -11.82 -1.01 5.41
N VAL A 370 -11.96 -0.76 4.11
CA VAL A 370 -11.55 -1.69 3.04
C VAL A 370 -10.07 -1.59 2.71
N VAL A 371 -9.39 -0.50 3.11
CA VAL A 371 -7.96 -0.29 2.86
C VAL A 371 -7.13 -1.30 3.64
N GLU A 372 -6.31 -2.06 2.93
CA GLU A 372 -5.50 -3.16 3.48
C GLU A 372 -6.28 -4.28 4.20
N ALA A 373 -7.61 -4.29 4.10
CA ALA A 373 -8.39 -5.42 4.58
C ALA A 373 -8.07 -6.67 3.76
N ASP A 374 -7.69 -7.74 4.45
CA ASP A 374 -7.49 -9.06 3.85
C ASP A 374 -8.85 -9.75 3.61
N ILE A 375 -8.86 -10.80 2.79
CA ILE A 375 -10.08 -11.52 2.41
C ILE A 375 -10.76 -12.15 3.64
N GLN A 376 -10.00 -12.58 4.65
CA GLN A 376 -10.57 -13.15 5.88
C GLN A 376 -11.28 -12.08 6.71
N GLN A 377 -10.74 -10.87 6.78
CA GLN A 377 -11.34 -9.72 7.45
C GLN A 377 -12.60 -9.25 6.73
N LEU A 378 -12.57 -9.18 5.39
CA LEU A 378 -13.77 -8.89 4.58
C LEU A 378 -14.87 -9.94 4.82
N GLN A 379 -14.53 -11.23 4.79
CA GLN A 379 -15.49 -12.30 5.12
C GLN A 379 -16.00 -12.20 6.55
N ALA A 380 -15.12 -11.91 7.52
CA ALA A 380 -15.52 -11.76 8.91
C ALA A 380 -16.53 -10.62 9.08
N ALA A 381 -16.31 -9.49 8.41
CA ALA A 381 -17.23 -8.35 8.44
C ALA A 381 -18.58 -8.68 7.77
N LEU A 382 -18.58 -9.37 6.63
CA LEU A 382 -19.79 -9.86 5.98
C LEU A 382 -20.58 -10.84 6.86
N ASN A 383 -19.89 -11.81 7.49
CA ASN A 383 -20.50 -12.80 8.37
C ASN A 383 -21.00 -12.21 9.69
N ALA A 384 -20.27 -11.24 10.23
CA ALA A 384 -20.67 -10.47 11.39
C ALA A 384 -21.75 -9.42 11.08
N LYS A 385 -22.19 -9.31 9.81
CA LYS A 385 -23.19 -8.35 9.34
C LYS A 385 -22.81 -6.87 9.58
N GLN A 386 -21.51 -6.59 9.71
CA GLN A 386 -20.97 -5.23 9.86
C GLN A 386 -21.05 -4.44 8.56
N ILE A 387 -20.95 -5.16 7.43
CA ILE A 387 -21.06 -4.64 6.08
C ILE A 387 -21.76 -5.69 5.21
N THR A 388 -22.42 -5.25 4.15
CA THR A 388 -22.94 -6.12 3.07
C THR A 388 -22.00 -6.12 1.87
N SER A 389 -22.13 -7.11 0.98
CA SER A 389 -21.39 -7.14 -0.28
C SER A 389 -21.71 -5.92 -1.15
N VAL A 390 -22.97 -5.46 -1.16
CA VAL A 390 -23.36 -4.22 -1.86
C VAL A 390 -22.62 -3.00 -1.31
N GLU A 391 -22.55 -2.82 0.02
CA GLU A 391 -21.80 -1.74 0.65
C GLU A 391 -20.29 -1.87 0.42
N LEU A 392 -19.77 -3.09 0.44
CA LEU A 392 -18.36 -3.34 0.14
C LEU A 392 -18.01 -2.91 -1.30
N VAL A 393 -18.89 -3.21 -2.26
CA VAL A 393 -18.76 -2.72 -3.64
C VAL A 393 -18.86 -1.19 -3.71
N ILE A 394 -19.78 -0.57 -2.98
CA ILE A 394 -19.88 0.89 -2.91
C ILE A 394 -18.54 1.50 -2.47
N GLU A 395 -17.93 1.00 -1.39
CA GLU A 395 -16.65 1.52 -0.92
C GLU A 395 -15.53 1.39 -1.96
N TYR A 396 -15.44 0.25 -2.66
CA TYR A 396 -14.48 0.09 -3.74
C TYR A 396 -14.74 1.02 -4.93
N LEU A 397 -16.01 1.17 -5.37
CA LEU A 397 -16.37 2.07 -6.47
C LEU A 397 -16.17 3.55 -6.11
N ARG A 398 -16.36 3.93 -4.83
CA ARG A 398 -16.00 5.26 -4.34
C ARG A 398 -14.51 5.53 -4.49
N ARG A 399 -13.67 4.57 -4.08
CA ARG A 399 -12.20 4.66 -4.24
C ARG A 399 -11.79 4.77 -5.70
N ILE A 400 -12.41 3.98 -6.59
CA ILE A 400 -12.18 4.07 -8.04
C ILE A 400 -12.56 5.45 -8.55
N SER A 401 -13.75 5.96 -8.21
CA SER A 401 -14.17 7.28 -8.68
C SER A 401 -13.20 8.39 -8.24
N ILE A 402 -12.80 8.37 -6.97
CA ILE A 402 -11.99 9.43 -6.35
C ILE A 402 -10.53 9.37 -6.81
N TYR A 403 -9.88 8.21 -6.74
CA TYR A 403 -8.43 8.10 -7.03
C TYR A 403 -8.14 7.69 -8.48
N ASP A 404 -8.97 6.84 -9.08
CA ASP A 404 -8.73 6.28 -10.42
C ASP A 404 -9.24 7.17 -11.55
N HIS A 405 -10.48 7.67 -11.43
CA HIS A 405 -11.20 8.36 -12.51
C HIS A 405 -11.14 9.88 -12.39
N ARG A 406 -10.98 10.43 -11.18
CA ARG A 406 -10.99 11.88 -10.93
C ARG A 406 -9.67 12.45 -10.45
N GLY A 407 -9.37 12.35 -9.16
CA GLY A 407 -8.30 13.07 -8.49
C GLY A 407 -6.92 12.82 -9.10
N LEU A 408 -6.28 11.73 -8.65
CA LEU A 408 -4.93 11.36 -9.12
C LEU A 408 -4.91 10.80 -10.54
N ARG A 409 -6.06 10.30 -11.00
CA ARG A 409 -6.24 9.73 -12.33
C ARG A 409 -5.34 8.52 -12.59
N LEU A 410 -5.31 7.61 -11.61
CA LEU A 410 -4.49 6.40 -11.69
C LEU A 410 -4.84 5.49 -12.87
N ASN A 411 -6.07 5.59 -13.40
CA ASN A 411 -6.48 4.96 -14.65
C ASN A 411 -6.21 3.44 -14.75
N SER A 412 -6.42 2.75 -13.65
CA SER A 412 -6.25 1.33 -13.49
C SER A 412 -7.48 0.53 -13.92
N THR A 413 -8.70 1.08 -13.76
CA THR A 413 -9.96 0.35 -13.95
C THR A 413 -10.88 1.07 -14.95
N PRO A 414 -10.59 0.98 -16.26
CA PRO A 414 -11.34 1.71 -17.30
C PRO A 414 -12.76 1.18 -17.53
N ILE A 415 -13.01 -0.12 -17.31
CA ILE A 415 -14.31 -0.76 -17.58
C ILE A 415 -14.90 -1.25 -16.26
N ILE A 416 -16.08 -0.73 -15.89
CA ILE A 416 -16.84 -1.19 -14.72
C ILE A 416 -17.94 -2.17 -15.17
N ASN A 417 -18.11 -3.27 -14.42
CA ASN A 417 -19.16 -4.25 -14.66
C ASN A 417 -20.54 -3.63 -14.32
N PRO A 418 -21.46 -3.48 -15.29
CA PRO A 418 -22.78 -2.92 -15.02
C PRO A 418 -23.63 -3.82 -14.11
N ALA A 419 -23.33 -5.12 -14.02
CA ALA A 419 -24.03 -6.07 -13.15
C ALA A 419 -23.46 -6.15 -11.72
N VAL A 420 -22.46 -5.31 -11.36
CA VAL A 420 -21.73 -5.44 -10.09
C VAL A 420 -22.64 -5.43 -8.85
N PHE A 421 -23.68 -4.59 -8.82
CA PHE A 421 -24.62 -4.54 -7.70
C PHE A 421 -25.63 -5.69 -7.71
N GLU A 422 -25.95 -6.27 -8.87
CA GLU A 422 -26.76 -7.48 -8.97
C GLU A 422 -26.00 -8.68 -8.40
N GLU A 423 -24.72 -8.85 -8.80
CA GLU A 423 -23.83 -9.89 -8.28
C GLU A 423 -23.65 -9.77 -6.75
N ALA A 424 -23.42 -8.56 -6.25
CA ALA A 424 -23.30 -8.28 -4.82
C ALA A 424 -24.59 -8.52 -4.03
N ALA A 425 -25.73 -8.06 -4.55
CA ALA A 425 -27.05 -8.29 -3.94
C ALA A 425 -27.36 -9.79 -3.83
N ALA A 426 -27.02 -10.57 -4.86
CA ALA A 426 -27.20 -12.02 -4.83
C ALA A 426 -26.35 -12.70 -3.75
N SER A 427 -25.13 -12.20 -3.48
CA SER A 427 -24.30 -12.69 -2.36
C SER A 427 -24.95 -12.42 -1.00
N ASP A 428 -25.42 -11.20 -0.80
CA ASP A 428 -26.10 -10.83 0.45
C ASP A 428 -27.39 -11.63 0.66
N ASP A 429 -28.13 -11.93 -0.41
CA ASP A 429 -29.36 -12.72 -0.34
C ASP A 429 -29.07 -14.18 0.00
N ARG A 430 -28.04 -14.77 -0.60
CA ARG A 430 -27.53 -16.09 -0.17
C ARG A 430 -27.12 -16.07 1.29
N ARG A 431 -26.42 -15.03 1.75
CA ARG A 431 -25.96 -14.90 3.13
C ARG A 431 -27.11 -14.76 4.11
N ALA A 432 -28.12 -13.97 3.78
CA ALA A 432 -29.34 -13.86 4.59
C ALA A 432 -30.09 -15.19 4.69
N ALA A 433 -30.10 -15.99 3.62
CA ALA A 433 -30.70 -17.32 3.58
C ALA A 433 -29.84 -18.43 4.23
N GLY A 434 -28.64 -18.12 4.76
CA GLY A 434 -27.72 -19.11 5.31
C GLY A 434 -27.09 -20.04 4.25
N ALA A 435 -27.07 -19.61 2.99
CA ALA A 435 -26.64 -20.38 1.83
C ALA A 435 -25.36 -19.83 1.16
N CYS A 436 -24.42 -19.31 1.96
CA CYS A 436 -23.13 -18.82 1.46
C CYS A 436 -22.37 -19.92 0.69
N LEU A 437 -21.76 -19.54 -0.43
CA LEU A 437 -21.03 -20.45 -1.32
C LEU A 437 -19.62 -20.79 -0.85
N GLY A 438 -19.05 -19.99 0.05
CA GLY A 438 -17.74 -20.23 0.64
C GLY A 438 -16.97 -18.94 0.98
N PRO A 439 -15.65 -19.03 1.22
CA PRO A 439 -14.82 -17.90 1.64
C PRO A 439 -14.67 -16.76 0.61
N MET A 440 -15.10 -16.94 -0.64
CA MET A 440 -15.08 -15.90 -1.67
C MET A 440 -16.45 -15.27 -1.92
N ASP A 441 -17.51 -15.78 -1.29
CA ASP A 441 -18.87 -15.27 -1.53
C ASP A 441 -18.95 -13.80 -1.09
N GLY A 442 -19.25 -12.89 -2.02
CA GLY A 442 -19.38 -11.46 -1.79
C GLY A 442 -18.08 -10.65 -1.83
N ILE A 443 -16.94 -11.28 -2.16
CA ILE A 443 -15.62 -10.61 -2.20
C ILE A 443 -15.41 -9.94 -3.57
N PRO A 444 -15.17 -8.62 -3.62
CA PRO A 444 -14.98 -7.92 -4.90
C PRO A 444 -13.58 -8.07 -5.48
N TYR A 445 -13.48 -8.26 -6.80
CA TYR A 445 -12.21 -8.42 -7.52
C TYR A 445 -12.20 -7.73 -8.89
N THR A 446 -11.01 -7.59 -9.47
CA THR A 446 -10.82 -7.10 -10.85
C THR A 446 -10.09 -8.12 -11.73
N VAL A 447 -10.25 -8.01 -13.06
CA VAL A 447 -9.50 -8.83 -14.03
C VAL A 447 -8.87 -7.97 -15.11
N LYS A 448 -7.71 -8.37 -15.62
CA LYS A 448 -7.07 -7.71 -16.77
C LYS A 448 -7.97 -7.74 -18.01
N ASP A 449 -7.86 -6.74 -18.88
CA ASP A 449 -8.68 -6.67 -20.09
C ASP A 449 -8.47 -7.84 -21.09
N SER A 450 -7.42 -8.65 -20.93
CA SER A 450 -7.23 -9.89 -21.69
C SER A 450 -8.21 -11.02 -21.30
N TYR A 451 -8.88 -10.93 -20.14
CA TYR A 451 -9.83 -11.96 -19.71
C TYR A 451 -11.18 -11.78 -20.40
N LYS A 452 -11.75 -12.88 -20.92
CA LYS A 452 -13.16 -12.91 -21.31
C LYS A 452 -14.04 -12.80 -20.07
N VAL A 453 -15.02 -11.90 -20.15
CA VAL A 453 -16.11 -11.77 -19.17
C VAL A 453 -17.38 -11.64 -19.99
N ALA A 454 -18.30 -12.59 -19.86
CA ALA A 454 -19.50 -12.67 -20.69
C ALA A 454 -20.25 -11.32 -20.68
N GLY A 455 -20.50 -10.78 -21.88
CA GLY A 455 -21.21 -9.50 -22.08
C GLY A 455 -20.36 -8.24 -21.96
N LEU A 456 -19.09 -8.33 -21.52
CA LEU A 456 -18.16 -7.19 -21.53
C LEU A 456 -17.20 -7.25 -22.72
N THR A 457 -16.58 -6.11 -23.04
CA THR A 457 -15.55 -6.06 -24.09
C THR A 457 -14.31 -6.85 -23.69
N VAL A 458 -13.61 -7.44 -24.66
CA VAL A 458 -12.29 -8.08 -24.51
C VAL A 458 -11.33 -7.50 -25.55
N ALA A 459 -10.91 -6.26 -25.31
CA ALA A 459 -10.11 -5.51 -26.26
C ALA A 459 -8.62 -5.85 -26.19
N SER A 460 -8.16 -6.50 -25.11
CA SER A 460 -6.74 -6.71 -24.81
C SER A 460 -5.94 -5.41 -24.92
N GLY A 461 -6.54 -4.27 -24.51
CA GLY A 461 -5.94 -2.95 -24.63
C GLY A 461 -5.72 -2.42 -26.07
N ALA A 462 -6.14 -3.14 -27.12
CA ALA A 462 -5.87 -2.80 -28.50
C ALA A 462 -7.03 -2.03 -29.18
N PRO A 463 -6.76 -0.92 -29.89
CA PRO A 463 -7.80 -0.17 -30.60
C PRO A 463 -8.60 -0.97 -31.63
N ALA A 464 -7.98 -1.96 -32.28
CA ALA A 464 -8.65 -2.83 -33.26
C ALA A 464 -9.75 -3.71 -32.64
N LEU A 465 -9.65 -4.02 -31.34
CA LEU A 465 -10.55 -4.95 -30.64
C LEU A 465 -11.49 -4.23 -29.65
N ARG A 466 -11.54 -2.90 -29.68
CA ARG A 466 -12.29 -2.07 -28.71
C ARG A 466 -13.78 -2.40 -28.59
N ASN A 467 -14.37 -2.99 -29.63
CA ASN A 467 -15.79 -3.36 -29.68
C ASN A 467 -16.03 -4.88 -29.58
N LEU A 468 -14.97 -5.69 -29.47
CA LEU A 468 -15.11 -7.14 -29.38
C LEU A 468 -15.75 -7.52 -28.05
N VAL A 469 -16.91 -8.18 -28.05
CA VAL A 469 -17.62 -8.57 -26.83
C VAL A 469 -17.39 -10.05 -26.54
N ALA A 470 -17.06 -10.39 -25.30
CA ALA A 470 -16.85 -11.76 -24.88
C ALA A 470 -18.18 -12.53 -24.77
N ASN A 471 -18.25 -13.71 -25.36
CA ASN A 471 -19.45 -14.57 -25.35
C ASN A 471 -19.62 -15.45 -24.11
N GLU A 472 -18.55 -15.64 -23.34
CA GLU A 472 -18.49 -16.50 -22.15
C GLU A 472 -17.45 -15.94 -21.18
N ASP A 473 -17.39 -16.48 -19.97
CA ASP A 473 -16.34 -16.17 -19.00
C ASP A 473 -15.07 -16.98 -19.26
N ALA A 474 -13.91 -16.37 -19.02
CA ALA A 474 -12.67 -17.12 -18.84
C ALA A 474 -12.81 -18.11 -17.68
N PHE A 475 -12.06 -19.23 -17.71
CA PHE A 475 -12.20 -20.29 -16.70
C PHE A 475 -12.07 -19.76 -15.26
N THR A 476 -11.10 -18.88 -15.01
CA THR A 476 -10.88 -18.31 -13.67
C THR A 476 -12.02 -17.38 -13.24
N VAL A 477 -12.61 -16.62 -14.16
CA VAL A 477 -13.81 -15.80 -13.91
C VAL A 477 -15.01 -16.70 -13.60
N GLU A 478 -15.20 -17.78 -14.37
CA GLU A 478 -16.23 -18.78 -14.15
C GLU A 478 -16.13 -19.40 -12.75
N ARG A 479 -14.92 -19.80 -12.32
CA ARG A 479 -14.67 -20.34 -10.97
C ARG A 479 -14.95 -19.32 -9.87
N LEU A 480 -14.55 -18.07 -10.06
CA LEU A 480 -14.76 -17.00 -9.08
C LEU A 480 -16.24 -16.64 -8.91
N ARG A 481 -16.98 -16.50 -10.02
CA ARG A 481 -18.43 -16.30 -9.99
C ARG A 481 -19.16 -17.47 -9.34
N ALA A 482 -18.75 -18.71 -9.65
CA ALA A 482 -19.30 -19.90 -9.00
C ALA A 482 -19.03 -19.96 -7.48
N ALA A 483 -17.93 -19.35 -7.03
CA ALA A 483 -17.61 -19.19 -5.60
C ALA A 483 -18.30 -17.97 -4.95
N GLY A 484 -19.08 -17.20 -5.72
CA GLY A 484 -19.82 -16.03 -5.28
C GLY A 484 -19.01 -14.73 -5.22
N ALA A 485 -17.79 -14.70 -5.76
CA ALA A 485 -17.00 -13.47 -5.85
C ALA A 485 -17.68 -12.47 -6.81
N VAL A 486 -17.48 -11.17 -6.56
CA VAL A 486 -18.17 -10.08 -7.26
C VAL A 486 -17.18 -9.36 -8.18
N LEU A 487 -17.45 -9.34 -9.49
CA LEU A 487 -16.55 -8.67 -10.43
C LEU A 487 -16.84 -7.16 -10.45
N ILE A 488 -15.87 -6.35 -10.01
CA ILE A 488 -15.92 -4.88 -10.12
C ILE A 488 -15.82 -4.45 -11.59
N GLY A 489 -14.89 -5.01 -12.34
CA GLY A 489 -14.59 -4.56 -13.70
C GLY A 489 -13.27 -5.07 -14.25
N LYS A 490 -12.88 -4.50 -15.41
CA LYS A 490 -11.65 -4.86 -16.12
C LYS A 490 -10.58 -3.78 -15.96
N THR A 491 -9.32 -4.20 -15.81
CA THR A 491 -8.18 -3.33 -15.59
C THR A 491 -7.34 -3.08 -16.83
N ASN A 492 -6.69 -1.92 -16.85
CA ASN A 492 -5.91 -1.39 -17.97
C ASN A 492 -4.68 -2.24 -18.33
N MET A 493 -4.27 -2.16 -19.60
CA MET A 493 -3.11 -2.83 -20.19
C MET A 493 -2.72 -2.20 -21.55
N PRO A 494 -1.45 -2.32 -22.00
CA PRO A 494 -1.05 -1.95 -23.35
C PRO A 494 -1.66 -2.90 -24.41
N PRO A 495 -1.67 -2.51 -25.70
CA PRO A 495 -2.22 -3.32 -26.77
C PRO A 495 -1.64 -4.74 -26.81
N MET A 496 -2.52 -5.73 -26.87
CA MET A 496 -2.24 -7.16 -27.02
C MET A 496 -1.36 -7.75 -25.91
N ALA A 497 -1.24 -7.07 -24.76
CA ALA A 497 -0.24 -7.35 -23.73
C ALA A 497 1.22 -7.26 -24.21
N ALA A 498 1.47 -6.80 -25.45
CA ALA A 498 2.76 -6.77 -26.13
C ALA A 498 3.58 -5.53 -25.74
N GLY A 499 3.92 -5.45 -24.45
CA GLY A 499 4.66 -4.34 -23.85
C GLY A 499 4.49 -4.29 -22.33
N GLY A 500 4.62 -3.08 -21.77
CA GLY A 500 4.42 -2.81 -20.36
C GLY A 500 3.62 -1.54 -20.09
N MET A 501 4.19 -0.39 -20.42
CA MET A 501 3.64 0.93 -20.06
C MET A 501 3.29 1.80 -21.27
N GLN A 502 3.25 1.22 -22.47
CA GLN A 502 2.75 1.88 -23.66
C GLN A 502 1.25 2.18 -23.53
N TYR A 503 0.79 3.28 -24.14
CA TYR A 503 -0.64 3.62 -24.13
C TYR A 503 -1.44 2.67 -25.02
N GLY A 504 -2.44 2.02 -24.44
CA GLY A 504 -3.46 1.29 -25.19
C GLY A 504 -4.68 2.13 -25.54
N VAL A 505 -5.75 1.46 -25.96
CA VAL A 505 -7.07 2.05 -26.21
C VAL A 505 -7.60 2.82 -24.97
N TYR A 506 -7.21 2.39 -23.77
CA TYR A 506 -7.57 3.01 -22.49
C TYR A 506 -6.45 3.85 -21.86
N GLY A 507 -5.40 4.20 -22.61
CA GLY A 507 -4.20 4.81 -22.06
C GLY A 507 -3.34 3.82 -21.25
N ARG A 508 -2.81 4.22 -20.09
CA ARG A 508 -2.04 3.35 -19.16
C ARG A 508 -2.36 3.67 -17.70
N ALA A 509 -2.09 2.74 -16.78
CA ALA A 509 -2.22 3.00 -15.34
C ALA A 509 -0.99 3.72 -14.77
N GLU A 510 -1.19 4.58 -13.76
CA GLU A 510 -0.14 5.34 -13.07
C GLU A 510 0.09 4.82 -11.63
N SER A 511 1.28 5.06 -11.08
CA SER A 511 1.69 4.49 -9.80
C SER A 511 0.94 5.13 -8.61
N PRO A 512 0.35 4.32 -7.70
CA PRO A 512 -0.27 4.82 -6.47
C PRO A 512 0.77 5.16 -5.37
N TYR A 513 2.06 4.89 -5.62
CA TYR A 513 3.15 5.21 -4.68
C TYR A 513 3.82 6.53 -5.01
N ASN A 514 4.18 6.74 -6.27
CA ASN A 514 4.85 7.94 -6.73
C ASN A 514 4.61 8.16 -8.23
N LEU A 515 3.94 9.26 -8.58
CA LEU A 515 3.59 9.62 -9.96
C LEU A 515 4.81 9.97 -10.84
N GLU A 516 6.00 10.14 -10.27
CA GLU A 516 7.24 10.35 -11.05
C GLU A 516 7.81 9.05 -11.65
N TYR A 517 7.29 7.89 -11.24
CA TYR A 517 7.80 6.58 -11.62
C TYR A 517 6.69 5.68 -12.18
N LEU A 518 7.09 4.75 -13.05
CA LEU A 518 6.18 3.82 -13.69
C LEU A 518 5.66 2.77 -12.71
N ALA A 519 4.37 2.46 -12.83
CA ALA A 519 3.72 1.39 -12.07
C ALA A 519 4.18 -0.02 -12.47
N ALA A 520 4.95 -0.18 -13.55
CA ALA A 520 5.54 -1.44 -13.97
C ALA A 520 6.76 -1.20 -14.89
N ALA A 521 7.49 -2.25 -15.22
CA ALA A 521 8.57 -2.19 -16.21
C ALA A 521 8.00 -1.87 -17.59
N PHE A 522 8.71 -0.99 -18.31
CA PHE A 522 8.21 -0.41 -19.55
C PHE A 522 8.13 -1.41 -20.72
N GLY A 523 9.05 -2.37 -20.77
CA GLY A 523 9.11 -3.39 -21.83
C GLY A 523 8.20 -4.60 -21.58
N SER A 524 7.98 -5.01 -20.33
CA SER A 524 7.04 -6.09 -19.98
C SER A 524 6.47 -5.89 -18.57
N GLY A 525 5.29 -5.28 -18.55
CA GLY A 525 4.56 -4.86 -17.37
C GLY A 525 3.06 -4.73 -17.63
N SER A 526 2.52 -5.52 -18.56
CA SER A 526 1.21 -5.24 -19.16
C SER A 526 0.02 -5.42 -18.22
N SER A 527 0.18 -6.04 -17.04
CA SER A 527 -0.87 -6.08 -16.01
C SER A 527 -0.81 -4.86 -15.07
N ASN A 528 -0.40 -3.70 -15.60
CA ASN A 528 -0.24 -2.46 -14.84
C ASN A 528 -1.52 -2.05 -14.09
N GLY A 529 -2.69 -2.08 -14.73
CA GLY A 529 -3.95 -1.74 -14.09
C GLY A 529 -4.33 -2.71 -12.96
N SER A 530 -4.10 -4.01 -13.15
CA SER A 530 -4.39 -5.02 -12.12
C SER A 530 -3.58 -4.79 -10.84
N ALA A 531 -2.29 -4.48 -10.98
CA ALA A 531 -1.43 -4.19 -9.84
C ALA A 531 -1.79 -2.87 -9.16
N VAL A 532 -2.02 -1.80 -9.93
CA VAL A 532 -2.41 -0.49 -9.37
C VAL A 532 -3.73 -0.59 -8.61
N ALA A 533 -4.77 -1.20 -9.20
CA ALA A 533 -6.07 -1.35 -8.55
C ALA A 533 -5.98 -2.18 -7.26
N THR A 534 -5.21 -3.27 -7.26
CA THR A 534 -5.04 -4.13 -6.09
C THR A 534 -4.26 -3.42 -4.97
N ALA A 535 -3.18 -2.71 -5.32
CA ALA A 535 -2.36 -2.00 -4.34
C ALA A 535 -3.09 -0.80 -3.73
N ALA A 536 -3.86 -0.07 -4.54
CA ALA A 536 -4.69 1.05 -4.10
C ALA A 536 -5.99 0.61 -3.40
N SER A 537 -6.16 -0.68 -3.07
CA SER A 537 -7.37 -1.22 -2.43
C SER A 537 -8.66 -0.80 -3.17
N MET A 538 -8.66 -0.87 -4.50
CA MET A 538 -9.85 -0.67 -5.35
C MET A 538 -10.62 -1.97 -5.62
N ALA A 539 -10.06 -3.09 -5.17
CA ALA A 539 -10.71 -4.38 -5.00
C ALA A 539 -9.95 -5.21 -3.97
N ALA A 540 -10.52 -6.33 -3.53
CA ALA A 540 -9.85 -7.22 -2.59
C ALA A 540 -8.59 -7.85 -3.20
N PHE A 541 -8.67 -8.26 -4.48
CA PHE A 541 -7.57 -8.80 -5.28
C PHE A 541 -7.79 -8.52 -6.77
N GLY A 542 -6.77 -8.78 -7.59
CA GLY A 542 -6.84 -8.64 -9.04
C GLY A 542 -6.25 -9.86 -9.78
N LEU A 543 -6.68 -10.08 -11.02
CA LEU A 543 -6.09 -11.08 -11.91
C LEU A 543 -5.34 -10.42 -13.07
N GLY A 544 -4.03 -10.62 -13.12
CA GLY A 544 -3.14 -10.28 -14.24
C GLY A 544 -2.80 -11.50 -15.09
N GLU A 545 -1.88 -11.31 -16.05
CA GLU A 545 -1.40 -12.38 -16.94
C GLU A 545 0.06 -12.09 -17.33
N GLU A 546 0.86 -13.15 -17.50
CA GLU A 546 2.29 -13.01 -17.79
C GLU A 546 2.79 -13.87 -18.96
N THR A 547 3.50 -13.21 -19.87
CA THR A 547 4.23 -13.81 -21.00
C THR A 547 5.75 -13.70 -20.85
N VAL A 548 6.25 -12.62 -20.25
CA VAL A 548 7.67 -12.38 -19.93
C VAL A 548 7.82 -12.00 -18.44
N SER A 549 7.37 -10.81 -18.07
CA SER A 549 7.32 -10.33 -16.68
C SER A 549 6.07 -9.50 -16.34
N SER A 550 5.03 -9.58 -17.18
CA SER A 550 3.82 -8.76 -17.09
C SER A 550 2.95 -8.97 -15.85
N GLY A 551 3.23 -9.93 -14.99
CA GLY A 551 2.63 -10.09 -13.66
C GLY A 551 3.59 -9.68 -12.55
N ARG A 552 4.79 -10.26 -12.51
CA ARG A 552 5.81 -9.99 -11.49
C ARG A 552 6.28 -8.54 -11.48
N SER A 553 6.44 -7.93 -12.65
CA SER A 553 6.93 -6.55 -12.71
C SER A 553 5.92 -5.54 -12.15
N PRO A 554 4.64 -5.54 -12.56
CA PRO A 554 3.64 -4.71 -11.90
C PRO A 554 3.53 -5.00 -10.41
N ALA A 555 3.61 -6.26 -9.99
CA ALA A 555 3.55 -6.61 -8.57
C ALA A 555 4.73 -6.04 -7.76
N SER A 556 5.95 -6.14 -8.29
CA SER A 556 7.16 -5.55 -7.71
C SER A 556 7.00 -4.05 -7.46
N ASN A 557 6.61 -3.30 -8.50
CA ASN A 557 6.46 -1.85 -8.45
C ASN A 557 5.21 -1.37 -7.69
N ASN A 558 4.39 -2.27 -7.17
CA ASN A 558 3.19 -1.95 -6.37
C ASN A 558 3.15 -2.63 -4.99
N ALA A 559 4.27 -3.21 -4.55
CA ALA A 559 4.41 -3.97 -3.29
C ALA A 559 3.35 -5.07 -3.12
N LEU A 560 3.11 -5.85 -4.18
CA LEU A 560 2.14 -6.94 -4.18
C LEU A 560 2.81 -8.31 -4.18
N VAL A 561 1.98 -9.30 -3.85
CA VAL A 561 2.24 -10.71 -4.09
C VAL A 561 1.76 -11.08 -5.49
N ALA A 562 2.61 -11.77 -6.26
CA ALA A 562 2.27 -12.32 -7.57
C ALA A 562 2.78 -13.75 -7.74
N TYR A 563 1.90 -14.66 -8.14
CA TYR A 563 2.25 -16.06 -8.41
C TYR A 563 2.13 -16.37 -9.91
N THR A 564 3.19 -16.86 -10.52
CA THR A 564 3.19 -17.39 -11.88
C THR A 564 3.31 -18.92 -11.80
N PRO A 565 2.27 -19.67 -12.22
CA PRO A 565 2.23 -21.12 -12.04
C PRO A 565 3.13 -21.87 -13.02
N SER A 566 3.48 -23.11 -12.65
CA SER A 566 3.95 -24.12 -13.60
C SER A 566 2.90 -24.37 -14.70
N ARG A 567 3.36 -24.81 -15.87
CA ARG A 567 2.50 -25.05 -17.04
C ARG A 567 1.34 -25.99 -16.70
N GLY A 568 0.11 -25.52 -16.94
CA GLY A 568 -1.12 -26.30 -16.74
C GLY A 568 -1.66 -26.31 -15.31
N ASN A 569 -0.99 -25.73 -14.31
CA ASN A 569 -1.53 -25.65 -12.95
C ASN A 569 -2.79 -24.75 -12.89
N ILE A 570 -2.81 -23.62 -13.58
CA ILE A 570 -4.02 -22.78 -13.71
C ILE A 570 -4.39 -22.73 -15.20
N SER A 571 -5.64 -23.05 -15.52
CA SER A 571 -6.14 -22.96 -16.89
C SER A 571 -6.14 -21.52 -17.37
N ILE A 572 -5.66 -21.32 -18.60
CA ILE A 572 -5.66 -20.02 -19.28
C ILE A 572 -6.81 -19.90 -20.31
N ARG A 573 -7.76 -20.85 -20.30
CA ARG A 573 -8.89 -20.84 -21.22
C ARG A 573 -9.70 -19.55 -21.06
N GLY A 574 -9.88 -18.85 -22.19
CA GLY A 574 -10.63 -17.60 -22.26
C GLY A 574 -9.81 -16.34 -21.93
N ASN A 575 -8.49 -16.47 -21.79
CA ASN A 575 -7.56 -15.34 -21.80
C ASN A 575 -7.06 -15.07 -23.21
N TRP A 576 -6.87 -13.79 -23.54
CA TRP A 576 -6.31 -13.38 -24.84
C TRP A 576 -4.83 -13.77 -24.92
N PRO A 577 -4.44 -14.71 -25.80
CA PRO A 577 -3.06 -15.19 -25.85
C PRO A 577 -2.11 -14.14 -26.44
N LEU A 578 -0.83 -14.18 -26.07
CA LEU A 578 0.25 -13.43 -26.71
C LEU A 578 1.28 -14.39 -27.29
N TYR A 579 2.03 -15.08 -26.43
CA TYR A 579 2.89 -16.20 -26.85
C TYR A 579 2.35 -17.47 -26.18
N PRO A 580 1.56 -18.29 -26.90
CA PRO A 580 0.86 -19.43 -26.29
C PRO A 580 1.77 -20.40 -25.51
N SER A 581 3.04 -20.49 -25.88
CA SER A 581 4.06 -21.28 -25.20
C SER A 581 4.51 -20.72 -23.84
N CYS A 582 4.19 -19.47 -23.52
CA CYS A 582 4.69 -18.72 -22.37
C CYS A 582 3.58 -18.26 -21.42
N ASP A 583 2.37 -18.04 -21.94
CA ASP A 583 1.29 -17.32 -21.25
C ASP A 583 0.77 -18.09 -20.03
N VAL A 584 0.64 -17.38 -18.90
CA VAL A 584 0.05 -17.89 -17.66
C VAL A 584 -0.81 -16.83 -16.96
N VAL A 585 -1.88 -17.28 -16.29
CA VAL A 585 -2.67 -16.47 -15.34
C VAL A 585 -1.80 -16.07 -14.14
N VAL A 586 -1.94 -14.84 -13.65
CA VAL A 586 -1.21 -14.35 -12.47
C VAL A 586 -2.17 -13.67 -11.48
N PRO A 587 -2.48 -14.28 -10.33
CA PRO A 587 -3.15 -13.57 -9.24
C PRO A 587 -2.25 -12.49 -8.64
N HIS A 588 -2.82 -11.29 -8.45
CA HIS A 588 -2.25 -10.18 -7.70
C HIS A 588 -3.00 -10.02 -6.38
N THR A 589 -2.28 -10.07 -5.27
CA THR A 589 -2.84 -9.95 -3.92
C THR A 589 -1.96 -9.08 -3.04
N ARG A 590 -2.52 -8.51 -1.98
CA ARG A 590 -1.73 -7.72 -1.02
C ARG A 590 -0.93 -8.59 -0.07
N THR A 591 -1.44 -9.80 0.21
CA THR A 591 -0.80 -10.75 1.12
C THR A 591 -0.76 -12.16 0.55
N MET A 592 0.19 -12.98 1.00
CA MET A 592 0.23 -14.41 0.70
C MET A 592 -1.02 -15.14 1.24
N SER A 593 -1.62 -14.63 2.33
CA SER A 593 -2.87 -15.17 2.87
C SER A 593 -4.06 -14.99 1.93
N ASP A 594 -4.15 -13.85 1.24
CA ASP A 594 -5.16 -13.62 0.21
C ASP A 594 -4.91 -14.53 -1.00
N LEU A 595 -3.64 -14.69 -1.39
CA LEU A 595 -3.26 -15.61 -2.46
C LEU A 595 -3.70 -17.04 -2.16
N PHE A 596 -3.55 -17.52 -0.92
CA PHE A 596 -3.99 -18.85 -0.53
C PHE A 596 -5.50 -19.04 -0.66
N GLY A 597 -6.29 -18.08 -0.16
CA GLY A 597 -7.74 -18.12 -0.32
C GLY A 597 -8.16 -18.10 -1.79
N LEU A 598 -7.49 -17.28 -2.61
CA LEU A 598 -7.75 -17.20 -4.05
C LEU A 598 -7.40 -18.51 -4.78
N LEU A 599 -6.25 -19.09 -4.47
CA LEU A 599 -5.81 -20.36 -5.05
C LEU A 599 -6.75 -21.51 -4.70
N ASP A 600 -7.35 -21.55 -3.51
CA ASP A 600 -8.36 -22.57 -3.17
C ASP A 600 -9.54 -22.59 -4.17
N VAL A 601 -9.81 -21.49 -4.85
CA VAL A 601 -10.85 -21.38 -5.88
C VAL A 601 -10.30 -21.60 -7.30
N ILE A 602 -9.26 -20.87 -7.69
CA ILE A 602 -8.81 -20.85 -9.10
C ILE A 602 -7.86 -22.02 -9.45
N ALA A 603 -7.26 -22.68 -8.46
CA ALA A 603 -6.48 -23.91 -8.63
C ALA A 603 -7.38 -25.14 -8.83
N SER A 604 -8.33 -25.02 -9.75
CA SER A 604 -9.35 -26.02 -10.05
C SER A 604 -9.04 -26.73 -11.38
N PRO A 605 -9.33 -28.03 -11.52
CA PRO A 605 -9.25 -28.71 -12.81
C PRO A 605 -10.21 -28.10 -13.84
N ASP A 606 -9.72 -27.93 -15.07
CA ASP A 606 -10.53 -27.55 -16.24
C ASP A 606 -10.58 -28.74 -17.21
N PRO A 607 -11.74 -29.39 -17.42
CA PRO A 607 -11.84 -30.49 -18.37
C PRO A 607 -11.74 -30.04 -19.84
N ILE A 608 -11.97 -28.76 -20.12
CA ILE A 608 -11.89 -28.19 -21.46
C ILE A 608 -10.45 -27.76 -21.72
N LYS A 609 -9.86 -28.25 -22.80
CA LYS A 609 -8.46 -27.98 -23.17
C LYS A 609 -8.31 -26.95 -24.29
N THR A 610 -9.32 -26.81 -25.16
CA THR A 610 -9.31 -25.81 -26.23
C THR A 610 -9.14 -24.41 -25.66
N GLY A 611 -8.27 -23.59 -26.27
CA GLY A 611 -7.88 -22.28 -25.74
C GLY A 611 -6.80 -22.32 -24.65
N ASP A 612 -6.28 -23.50 -24.27
CA ASP A 612 -5.14 -23.65 -23.36
C ASP A 612 -4.03 -24.47 -24.05
N PHE A 613 -3.02 -23.76 -24.57
CA PHE A 613 -1.99 -24.35 -25.43
C PHE A 613 -1.28 -25.56 -24.80
N TRP A 614 -0.83 -25.43 -23.56
CA TRP A 614 -0.04 -26.46 -22.89
C TRP A 614 -0.86 -27.68 -22.47
N ARG A 615 -2.13 -27.50 -22.09
CA ARG A 615 -3.02 -28.63 -21.78
C ARG A 615 -3.56 -29.34 -23.03
N ASN A 616 -3.62 -28.64 -24.16
CA ASN A 616 -4.14 -29.14 -25.43
C ASN A 616 -3.09 -29.89 -26.28
N GLN A 617 -1.82 -29.47 -26.21
CA GLN A 617 -0.76 -30.08 -27.02
C GLN A 617 -0.52 -31.57 -26.69
N PRO A 618 -0.21 -32.41 -27.70
CA PRO A 618 -0.04 -33.86 -27.51
C PRO A 618 1.43 -34.32 -27.35
N PHE A 619 2.40 -33.40 -27.42
CA PHE A 619 3.82 -33.73 -27.58
C PHE A 619 4.57 -33.91 -26.26
N VAL A 620 4.12 -33.23 -25.21
CA VAL A 620 4.67 -33.31 -23.85
C VAL A 620 3.57 -33.74 -22.88
N SER A 621 3.84 -34.78 -22.10
CA SER A 621 2.96 -35.18 -21.00
C SER A 621 3.22 -34.28 -19.79
N LEU A 622 2.25 -33.42 -19.46
CA LEU A 622 2.30 -32.63 -18.23
C LEU A 622 1.83 -33.47 -17.04
N PRO A 623 2.40 -33.27 -15.84
CA PRO A 623 1.83 -33.80 -14.61
C PRO A 623 0.38 -33.36 -14.42
N ALA A 624 -0.37 -34.13 -13.63
CA ALA A 624 -1.69 -33.69 -13.19
C ALA A 624 -1.56 -32.32 -12.50
N PRO A 625 -2.37 -31.31 -12.89
CA PRO A 625 -2.37 -30.01 -12.23
C PRO A 625 -2.51 -30.19 -10.73
N TRP A 626 -1.63 -29.54 -9.97
CA TRP A 626 -1.67 -29.56 -8.51
C TRP A 626 -1.57 -30.95 -7.85
N LYS A 627 -0.82 -31.88 -8.45
CA LYS A 627 -0.63 -33.25 -7.94
C LYS A 627 -0.34 -33.33 -6.42
N ASP A 628 0.46 -32.41 -5.88
CA ASP A 628 0.90 -32.40 -4.48
C ASP A 628 0.36 -31.20 -3.69
N ARG A 629 -0.78 -30.61 -4.11
CA ARG A 629 -1.38 -29.48 -3.37
C ARG A 629 -1.95 -29.91 -2.01
N PRO A 630 -1.92 -29.04 -0.99
CA PRO A 630 -2.64 -29.27 0.26
C PRO A 630 -4.16 -29.29 0.06
N ALA A 631 -4.91 -29.71 1.08
CA ALA A 631 -6.37 -29.69 1.05
C ALA A 631 -6.89 -28.25 0.91
N THR A 632 -6.26 -27.33 1.63
CA THR A 632 -6.37 -25.88 1.45
C THR A 632 -4.98 -25.25 1.43
N PHE A 633 -4.75 -24.23 0.62
CA PHE A 633 -3.48 -23.50 0.62
C PHE A 633 -3.20 -22.82 1.97
N TYR A 634 -4.21 -22.58 2.82
CA TYR A 634 -4.00 -22.09 4.18
C TYR A 634 -3.21 -23.05 5.06
N ASP A 635 -3.18 -24.36 4.76
CA ASP A 635 -2.39 -25.34 5.51
C ASP A 635 -0.89 -24.99 5.47
N LEU A 636 -0.44 -24.26 4.45
CA LEU A 636 0.94 -23.78 4.34
C LEU A 636 1.34 -22.79 5.44
N LYS A 637 0.38 -22.16 6.14
CA LYS A 637 0.63 -21.29 7.30
C LYS A 637 1.18 -22.05 8.51
N SER A 638 0.86 -23.33 8.64
CA SER A 638 1.19 -24.15 9.81
C SER A 638 2.56 -24.86 9.72
N SER A 639 3.30 -24.63 8.63
CA SER A 639 4.57 -25.33 8.37
C SER A 639 5.73 -24.75 9.20
N PRO A 640 6.66 -25.59 9.72
CA PRO A 640 7.77 -25.15 10.56
C PRO A 640 8.81 -24.28 9.83
N ALA A 641 9.71 -23.68 10.61
CA ALA A 641 10.82 -22.83 10.15
C ALA A 641 11.77 -23.53 9.13
N MET A 642 12.44 -22.74 8.31
CA MET A 642 13.24 -23.12 7.12
C MET A 642 14.63 -23.67 7.44
N HIS A 643 14.79 -24.37 8.57
CA HIS A 643 16.10 -24.85 9.01
C HIS A 643 16.72 -25.81 7.99
N GLY A 644 17.89 -25.42 7.47
CA GLY A 644 18.71 -26.26 6.59
C GLY A 644 18.40 -26.14 5.10
N LEU A 645 17.50 -25.23 4.69
CA LEU A 645 17.34 -24.92 3.27
C LEU A 645 18.49 -24.09 2.74
N ARG A 646 18.89 -24.35 1.50
CA ARG A 646 19.99 -23.66 0.82
C ARG A 646 19.42 -22.88 -0.37
N ILE A 647 19.55 -21.56 -0.31
CA ILE A 647 18.94 -20.62 -1.25
C ILE A 647 20.04 -19.96 -2.07
N GLY A 648 19.99 -20.10 -3.39
CA GLY A 648 20.90 -19.44 -4.31
C GLY A 648 20.44 -18.03 -4.65
N VAL A 649 21.35 -17.07 -4.76
CA VAL A 649 21.08 -15.74 -5.31
C VAL A 649 22.07 -15.42 -6.44
N PRO A 650 21.62 -15.19 -7.69
CA PRO A 650 22.52 -14.83 -8.79
C PRO A 650 23.24 -13.51 -8.51
N SER A 651 24.57 -13.54 -8.49
CA SER A 651 25.40 -12.35 -8.20
C SER A 651 25.13 -11.19 -9.17
N MET A 652 24.72 -11.49 -10.40
CA MET A 652 24.36 -10.49 -11.42
C MET A 652 23.16 -9.60 -11.03
N TYR A 653 22.36 -9.99 -10.04
CA TYR A 653 21.19 -9.23 -9.58
C TYR A 653 21.38 -8.56 -8.22
N ILE A 654 22.53 -8.75 -7.58
CA ILE A 654 22.84 -8.22 -6.25
C ILE A 654 24.21 -7.52 -6.18
N THR A 655 24.88 -7.40 -7.33
CA THR A 655 26.10 -6.62 -7.48
C THR A 655 25.73 -5.32 -8.19
N PRO A 656 26.01 -4.14 -7.61
CA PRO A 656 25.69 -2.86 -8.24
C PRO A 656 26.29 -2.78 -9.65
N ASN A 657 25.46 -2.42 -10.63
CA ASN A 657 25.86 -2.15 -12.00
C ASN A 657 25.03 -0.98 -12.54
N THR A 658 25.66 0.19 -12.65
CA THR A 658 25.00 1.40 -13.12
C THR A 658 25.29 1.72 -14.60
N SER A 659 25.96 0.81 -15.30
CA SER A 659 26.20 0.93 -16.74
C SER A 659 25.02 0.38 -17.53
N MET A 660 24.58 1.12 -18.56
CA MET A 660 23.55 0.67 -19.49
C MET A 660 24.12 -0.11 -20.69
N ASP A 661 25.45 -0.12 -20.87
CA ASP A 661 26.09 -0.48 -22.14
C ASP A 661 27.03 -1.69 -22.06
N ASN A 662 27.27 -2.24 -20.86
CA ASN A 662 28.18 -3.38 -20.68
C ASN A 662 27.54 -4.77 -20.89
N GLY A 663 26.25 -4.82 -21.22
CA GLY A 663 25.51 -6.06 -21.49
C GLY A 663 25.14 -6.89 -20.26
N LEU A 664 25.40 -6.38 -19.05
CA LEU A 664 24.92 -6.93 -17.77
C LEU A 664 23.63 -6.20 -17.33
N PRO A 665 22.79 -6.82 -16.48
CA PRO A 665 21.61 -6.15 -15.93
C PRO A 665 22.00 -4.92 -15.12
N TYR A 666 21.25 -3.83 -15.27
CA TYR A 666 21.36 -2.67 -14.39
C TYR A 666 20.86 -3.05 -13.01
N VAL A 667 21.61 -2.70 -11.96
CA VAL A 667 21.21 -2.89 -10.56
C VAL A 667 21.66 -1.67 -9.77
N SER A 668 20.70 -0.92 -9.25
CA SER A 668 20.97 0.26 -8.43
C SER A 668 21.57 -0.13 -7.06
N PRO A 669 22.46 0.70 -6.48
CA PRO A 669 22.95 0.49 -5.12
C PRO A 669 21.82 0.35 -4.09
N GLU A 670 20.73 1.09 -4.27
CA GLU A 670 19.57 1.08 -3.38
C GLU A 670 18.86 -0.28 -3.39
N VAL A 671 18.70 -0.90 -4.57
CA VAL A 671 18.16 -2.27 -4.67
C VAL A 671 19.10 -3.28 -4.02
N CYS A 672 20.42 -3.13 -4.16
CA CYS A 672 21.38 -3.97 -3.46
C CYS A 672 21.27 -3.83 -1.94
N ASN A 673 21.01 -2.63 -1.43
CA ASN A 673 20.79 -2.39 0.00
C ASN A 673 19.50 -3.08 0.50
N LEU A 674 18.42 -3.02 -0.28
CA LEU A 674 17.19 -3.77 0.03
C LEU A 674 17.44 -5.28 0.05
N TRP A 675 18.26 -5.79 -0.86
CA TRP A 675 18.67 -7.18 -0.88
C TRP A 675 19.41 -7.59 0.41
N VAL A 676 20.28 -6.74 0.97
CA VAL A 676 20.98 -7.05 2.23
C VAL A 676 19.97 -7.33 3.35
N THR A 677 18.92 -6.51 3.47
CA THR A 677 17.84 -6.72 4.44
C THR A 677 17.03 -7.99 4.13
N ALA A 678 16.68 -8.21 2.86
CA ALA A 678 15.95 -9.41 2.44
C ALA A 678 16.72 -10.71 2.77
N LYS A 679 18.04 -10.70 2.54
CA LYS A 679 18.93 -11.80 2.91
C LYS A 679 18.87 -12.09 4.42
N GLN A 680 18.92 -11.05 5.26
CA GLN A 680 18.83 -11.22 6.72
C GLN A 680 17.50 -11.85 7.15
N HIS A 681 16.38 -11.51 6.50
CA HIS A 681 15.09 -12.16 6.76
C HIS A 681 15.07 -13.63 6.34
N LEU A 682 15.73 -13.99 5.23
CA LEU A 682 15.85 -15.39 4.82
C LEU A 682 16.74 -16.19 5.79
N GLU A 683 17.86 -15.61 6.22
CA GLU A 683 18.78 -16.24 7.18
C GLU A 683 18.15 -16.37 8.58
N SER A 684 17.31 -15.42 9.00
CA SER A 684 16.60 -15.51 10.29
C SER A 684 15.54 -16.61 10.34
N LEU A 685 15.07 -17.07 9.17
CA LEU A 685 14.21 -18.25 9.05
C LEU A 685 14.99 -19.57 9.12
N GLY A 686 16.33 -19.52 9.19
CA GLY A 686 17.21 -20.68 9.27
C GLY A 686 17.74 -21.18 7.92
N ALA A 687 17.59 -20.40 6.85
CA ALA A 687 18.12 -20.75 5.52
C ALA A 687 19.59 -20.30 5.35
N GLU A 688 20.37 -21.06 4.60
CA GLU A 688 21.70 -20.66 4.11
C GLU A 688 21.54 -19.95 2.76
N VAL A 689 21.91 -18.66 2.68
CA VAL A 689 21.84 -17.88 1.44
C VAL A 689 23.21 -17.78 0.78
N VAL A 690 23.34 -18.32 -0.44
CA VAL A 690 24.60 -18.45 -1.18
C VAL A 690 24.57 -17.62 -2.45
N ALA A 691 25.55 -16.73 -2.61
CA ALA A 691 25.73 -15.98 -3.84
C ALA A 691 26.27 -16.89 -4.96
N MET A 692 25.58 -16.90 -6.10
CA MET A 692 25.86 -17.75 -7.24
C MET A 692 26.50 -16.91 -8.35
N PRO A 693 27.80 -17.12 -8.66
CA PRO A 693 28.50 -16.34 -9.68
C PRO A 693 27.95 -16.57 -11.09
N GLU A 694 27.36 -17.74 -11.32
CA GLU A 694 26.70 -18.09 -12.57
C GLU A 694 25.20 -18.31 -12.34
N PHE A 695 24.42 -17.99 -13.36
CA PHE A 695 23.01 -18.36 -13.43
C PHE A 695 22.68 -18.85 -14.84
N PRO A 696 23.00 -20.13 -15.16
CA PRO A 696 22.98 -20.65 -16.52
C PRO A 696 21.61 -20.54 -17.18
N LEU A 697 20.53 -20.61 -16.40
CA LEU A 697 19.17 -20.35 -16.86
C LEU A 697 19.08 -19.05 -17.67
N VAL A 698 19.65 -17.95 -17.18
CA VAL A 698 19.63 -16.67 -17.89
C VAL A 698 20.83 -16.55 -18.83
N THR A 699 22.05 -16.77 -18.31
CA THR A 699 23.28 -16.44 -19.05
C THR A 699 23.45 -17.31 -20.29
N LYS A 700 23.20 -18.62 -20.20
CA LYS A 700 23.25 -19.50 -21.37
C LYS A 700 22.10 -19.15 -22.29
N TYR A 701 20.85 -19.19 -21.82
CA TYR A 701 19.68 -18.94 -22.67
C TYR A 701 19.79 -17.64 -23.50
N GLU A 702 20.21 -16.53 -22.88
CA GLU A 702 20.36 -15.27 -23.59
C GLU A 702 21.56 -15.21 -24.53
N THR A 703 22.68 -15.85 -24.18
CA THR A 703 23.82 -15.96 -25.11
C THR A 703 23.41 -16.65 -26.40
N HIS A 704 22.57 -17.69 -26.31
CA HIS A 704 22.03 -18.39 -27.48
C HIS A 704 21.06 -17.53 -28.29
N ILE A 705 20.15 -16.80 -27.64
CA ILE A 705 19.27 -15.85 -28.34
C ILE A 705 20.08 -14.80 -29.11
N ARG A 706 21.21 -14.34 -28.55
CA ARG A 706 22.09 -13.36 -29.19
C ARG A 706 22.92 -13.94 -30.34
N SER A 707 23.37 -15.20 -30.23
CA SER A 707 24.25 -15.83 -31.22
C SER A 707 23.50 -16.43 -32.42
N GLY A 708 22.20 -16.70 -32.30
CA GLY A 708 21.36 -17.23 -33.39
C GLY A 708 21.58 -18.72 -33.69
N SER A 709 22.44 -19.42 -32.95
CA SER A 709 22.64 -20.87 -33.09
C SER A 709 21.68 -21.64 -32.18
N THR A 710 20.89 -22.56 -32.75
CA THR A 710 19.95 -23.42 -32.02
C THR A 710 20.47 -24.83 -31.75
N GLU A 711 21.69 -25.17 -32.21
CA GLU A 711 22.23 -26.55 -32.18
C GLU A 711 22.24 -27.17 -30.77
N TRP A 712 22.57 -26.38 -29.74
CA TRP A 712 22.64 -26.89 -28.35
C TRP A 712 21.27 -26.97 -27.66
N LEU A 713 20.27 -26.22 -28.13
CA LEU A 713 18.95 -26.14 -27.49
C LEU A 713 18.00 -27.24 -27.95
N GLY A 714 18.32 -27.94 -29.05
CA GLY A 714 17.40 -28.87 -29.71
C GLY A 714 16.20 -28.17 -30.35
N LEU A 715 16.19 -26.84 -30.40
CA LEU A 715 15.15 -26.06 -31.06
C LEU A 715 15.35 -26.07 -32.58
N PRO A 716 14.25 -26.16 -33.36
CA PRO A 716 14.30 -25.90 -34.80
C PRO A 716 14.92 -24.53 -35.09
N LEU A 717 15.72 -24.43 -36.15
CA LEU A 717 16.43 -23.19 -36.51
C LEU A 717 15.47 -21.99 -36.65
N GLU A 718 14.32 -22.22 -37.27
CA GLU A 718 13.30 -21.19 -37.52
C GLU A 718 12.25 -21.07 -36.39
N TRP A 719 12.41 -21.80 -35.28
CA TRP A 719 11.40 -21.89 -34.21
C TRP A 719 10.95 -20.52 -33.71
N LYS A 720 11.87 -19.59 -33.51
CA LYS A 720 11.55 -18.22 -33.04
C LYS A 720 10.59 -17.50 -33.98
N SER A 721 10.76 -17.66 -35.29
CA SER A 721 9.89 -17.07 -36.32
C SER A 721 8.53 -17.76 -36.34
N VAL A 722 8.53 -19.10 -36.21
CA VAL A 722 7.30 -19.92 -36.16
C VAL A 722 6.46 -19.59 -34.93
N GLU A 723 7.07 -19.50 -33.75
CA GLU A 723 6.43 -19.20 -32.48
C GLU A 723 5.81 -17.80 -32.45
N ARG A 724 6.57 -16.78 -32.88
CA ARG A 724 6.13 -15.36 -32.87
C ARG A 724 5.33 -14.95 -34.11
N GLY A 725 5.19 -15.85 -35.07
CA GLY A 725 4.46 -15.62 -36.32
C GLY A 725 3.25 -16.55 -36.41
N ARG A 726 3.49 -17.77 -36.89
CA ARG A 726 2.41 -18.70 -37.23
C ARG A 726 1.63 -19.20 -36.02
N LEU A 727 2.31 -19.62 -34.95
CA LEU A 727 1.64 -20.10 -33.74
C LEU A 727 0.74 -19.01 -33.13
N LEU A 728 1.29 -17.79 -33.01
CA LEU A 728 0.58 -16.63 -32.51
C LEU A 728 -0.66 -16.30 -33.38
N ALA A 729 -0.50 -16.23 -34.70
CA ALA A 729 -1.61 -15.93 -35.61
C ALA A 729 -2.74 -16.97 -35.51
N LEU A 730 -2.40 -18.26 -35.45
CA LEU A 730 -3.37 -19.35 -35.30
C LEU A 730 -4.08 -19.28 -33.94
N ALA A 731 -3.38 -18.95 -32.86
CA ALA A 731 -3.99 -18.82 -31.53
C ALA A 731 -4.98 -17.65 -31.46
N TRP A 732 -4.67 -16.51 -32.11
CA TRP A 732 -5.56 -15.35 -32.16
C TRP A 732 -6.80 -15.64 -33.00
N ASP A 733 -6.62 -16.31 -34.13
CA ASP A 733 -7.72 -16.74 -34.98
C ASP A 733 -8.61 -17.78 -34.29
N GLU A 734 -8.04 -18.75 -33.57
CA GLU A 734 -8.80 -19.70 -32.74
C GLU A 734 -9.58 -18.98 -31.63
N PHE A 735 -8.97 -18.00 -30.95
CA PHE A 735 -9.65 -17.21 -29.92
C PHE A 735 -10.89 -16.49 -30.50
N LEU A 736 -10.73 -15.77 -31.62
CA LEU A 736 -11.82 -15.02 -32.26
C LEU A 736 -12.95 -15.94 -32.71
N LYS A 737 -12.62 -17.07 -33.35
CA LYS A 737 -13.59 -18.08 -33.77
C LYS A 737 -14.35 -18.68 -32.58
N ASN A 738 -13.66 -18.93 -31.47
CA ASN A 738 -14.30 -19.42 -30.23
C ASN A 738 -15.16 -18.34 -29.56
N ASN A 739 -14.81 -17.07 -29.70
CA ASN A 739 -15.59 -15.95 -29.20
C ASN A 739 -16.88 -15.69 -29.99
N LYS A 740 -16.92 -16.04 -31.28
CA LYS A 740 -18.14 -16.00 -32.12
C LYS A 740 -18.81 -14.62 -32.20
N ASP A 741 -18.03 -13.55 -32.17
CA ASP A 741 -18.53 -12.21 -32.47
C ASP A 741 -18.68 -12.07 -34.00
N ALA A 742 -19.89 -11.78 -34.47
CA ALA A 742 -20.17 -11.70 -35.90
C ALA A 742 -19.45 -10.54 -36.61
N SER A 743 -19.04 -9.50 -35.86
CA SER A 743 -18.31 -8.34 -36.40
C SER A 743 -16.81 -8.59 -36.56
N LEU A 744 -16.25 -9.60 -35.87
CA LEU A 744 -14.84 -9.96 -35.86
C LEU A 744 -14.71 -11.49 -35.69
N ALA A 745 -15.05 -12.24 -36.74
CA ALA A 745 -15.16 -13.71 -36.69
C ALA A 745 -13.80 -14.42 -36.84
N SER A 746 -12.81 -13.75 -37.43
CA SER A 746 -11.46 -14.26 -37.70
C SER A 746 -10.43 -13.15 -37.59
N LEU A 747 -9.15 -13.50 -37.42
CA LEU A 747 -8.05 -12.54 -37.46
C LEU A 747 -7.99 -11.77 -38.80
N LYS A 748 -8.56 -12.32 -39.88
CA LYS A 748 -8.69 -11.66 -41.19
C LYS A 748 -9.60 -10.43 -41.17
N ASP A 749 -10.54 -10.37 -40.23
CA ASP A 749 -11.49 -9.27 -40.08
C ASP A 749 -10.92 -8.11 -39.25
N VAL A 750 -9.76 -8.33 -38.62
CA VAL A 750 -9.11 -7.36 -37.73
C VAL A 750 -8.25 -6.39 -38.53
N ASP A 751 -8.42 -5.09 -38.26
CA ASP A 751 -7.47 -4.08 -38.74
C ASP A 751 -6.13 -4.21 -38.01
N THR A 752 -5.21 -4.94 -38.63
CA THR A 752 -3.88 -5.21 -38.06
C THR A 752 -3.02 -3.96 -37.83
N SER A 753 -3.30 -2.84 -38.52
CA SER A 753 -2.60 -1.57 -38.28
C SER A 753 -2.95 -0.95 -36.92
N GLN A 754 -4.12 -1.32 -36.37
CA GLN A 754 -4.66 -0.83 -35.11
C GLN A 754 -4.47 -1.82 -33.95
N LEU A 755 -3.80 -2.96 -34.18
CA LEU A 755 -3.45 -3.90 -33.10
C LEU A 755 -2.29 -3.39 -32.25
N TRP A 756 -1.34 -2.70 -32.87
CA TRP A 756 -0.15 -2.14 -32.23
C TRP A 756 0.25 -0.84 -32.96
N PRO A 757 -0.39 0.30 -32.64
CA PRO A 757 -0.32 1.51 -33.45
C PRO A 757 0.83 2.43 -33.03
N PHE A 758 2.08 1.93 -33.08
CA PHE A 758 3.26 2.74 -32.77
C PHE A 758 4.20 2.83 -33.97
N ASP A 759 4.68 4.05 -34.24
CA ASP A 759 5.75 4.28 -35.20
C ASP A 759 7.11 3.84 -34.62
N GLU A 760 8.06 3.45 -35.46
CA GLU A 760 9.36 2.94 -35.00
C GLU A 760 10.18 3.98 -34.21
N ASP A 761 9.96 5.26 -34.48
CA ASP A 761 10.65 6.39 -33.83
C ASP A 761 9.98 6.84 -32.52
N ASP A 762 8.79 6.33 -32.18
CA ASP A 762 8.10 6.68 -30.93
C ASP A 762 8.95 6.24 -29.72
N LEU A 763 9.19 7.15 -28.77
CA LEU A 763 9.97 6.89 -27.55
C LEU A 763 9.44 5.69 -26.75
N GLN A 764 8.15 5.39 -26.89
CA GLN A 764 7.50 4.23 -26.29
C GLN A 764 8.03 2.89 -26.80
N VAL A 765 8.68 2.85 -27.96
CA VAL A 765 9.05 1.59 -28.62
C VAL A 765 10.40 1.64 -29.36
N CYS A 766 10.99 2.80 -29.58
CA CYS A 766 12.18 2.97 -30.43
C CYS A 766 13.44 2.26 -29.88
N PHE A 767 13.52 2.04 -28.56
CA PHE A 767 14.60 1.26 -27.94
C PHE A 767 14.31 -0.25 -27.87
N SER A 768 13.15 -0.70 -28.34
CA SER A 768 12.83 -2.13 -28.48
C SER A 768 13.66 -2.75 -29.61
N LYS A 769 14.33 -3.86 -29.30
CA LYS A 769 15.18 -4.58 -30.27
C LYS A 769 14.35 -5.17 -31.43
N PRO A 770 14.75 -4.98 -32.70
CA PRO A 770 14.03 -5.51 -33.86
C PRO A 770 13.77 -7.01 -33.77
N GLU A 771 14.75 -7.79 -33.27
CA GLU A 771 14.64 -9.25 -33.11
C GLU A 771 13.54 -9.69 -32.13
N ASN A 772 12.97 -8.76 -31.35
CA ASN A 772 11.90 -9.00 -30.40
C ASN A 772 10.52 -8.52 -30.84
N ARG A 773 10.41 -7.91 -32.03
CA ARG A 773 9.15 -7.38 -32.54
C ARG A 773 8.30 -8.47 -33.19
N ILE A 774 6.99 -8.41 -32.98
CA ILE A 774 6.03 -9.22 -33.75
C ILE A 774 5.90 -8.57 -35.14
N HIS A 775 5.89 -9.39 -36.20
CA HIS A 775 5.66 -8.90 -37.56
C HIS A 775 4.15 -8.71 -37.82
N TRP A 776 3.56 -7.69 -37.20
CA TRP A 776 2.12 -7.40 -37.19
C TRP A 776 1.44 -7.50 -38.57
N HIS A 777 2.06 -6.87 -39.58
CA HIS A 777 1.56 -6.86 -40.97
C HIS A 777 1.57 -8.24 -41.67
N LYS A 778 2.32 -9.22 -41.15
CA LYS A 778 2.41 -10.58 -41.71
C LYS A 778 1.49 -11.58 -41.01
N LEU A 779 0.82 -11.21 -39.92
CA LEU A 779 0.03 -12.17 -39.12
C LEU A 779 -1.09 -12.81 -39.95
N VAL A 780 -1.83 -12.01 -40.71
CA VAL A 780 -2.91 -12.52 -41.57
C VAL A 780 -2.37 -13.46 -42.66
N SER A 781 -1.19 -13.16 -43.23
CA SER A 781 -0.58 -14.05 -44.24
C SER A 781 -0.10 -15.38 -43.65
N GLN A 782 0.11 -15.48 -42.33
CA GLN A 782 0.43 -16.77 -41.69
C GLN A 782 -0.74 -17.76 -41.71
N LEU A 783 -1.97 -17.32 -42.02
CA LEU A 783 -3.16 -18.15 -42.06
C LEU A 783 -3.46 -18.75 -43.45
N VAL A 784 -2.64 -18.47 -44.47
CA VAL A 784 -2.87 -18.88 -45.87
C VAL A 784 -1.63 -19.59 -46.41
N ASP A 785 -1.79 -20.59 -47.27
CA ASP A 785 -0.69 -21.20 -48.00
C ASP A 785 -0.32 -20.35 -49.23
N SER A 786 0.90 -19.83 -49.25
CA SER A 786 1.40 -18.96 -50.32
C SER A 786 1.63 -19.69 -51.65
N GLU A 787 1.75 -21.03 -51.67
CA GLU A 787 2.05 -21.77 -52.90
C GLU A 787 0.81 -22.27 -53.65
N ASN A 788 -0.32 -22.49 -52.96
CA ASN A 788 -1.51 -23.15 -53.56
C ASN A 788 -2.84 -22.41 -53.35
N GLY A 789 -2.89 -21.32 -52.58
CA GLY A 789 -4.12 -20.55 -52.33
C GLY A 789 -5.19 -21.29 -51.51
N ASN A 790 -4.90 -22.50 -51.03
CA ASN A 790 -5.78 -23.30 -50.17
C ASN A 790 -5.64 -22.88 -48.69
N ALA A 791 -6.71 -23.09 -47.91
CA ALA A 791 -6.66 -22.93 -46.46
C ALA A 791 -5.78 -24.04 -45.83
N MET A 792 -4.58 -23.69 -45.37
CA MET A 792 -3.70 -24.58 -44.59
C MET A 792 -3.92 -24.38 -43.11
N ILE A 793 -4.09 -25.48 -42.36
CA ILE A 793 -3.95 -25.60 -40.90
C ILE A 793 -4.85 -24.65 -40.08
N GLN A 794 -5.80 -25.21 -39.33
CA GLN A 794 -6.79 -24.42 -38.59
C GLN A 794 -6.52 -24.34 -37.09
N SER A 795 -5.61 -25.16 -36.56
CA SER A 795 -5.33 -25.25 -35.14
C SER A 795 -3.91 -24.78 -34.80
N PRO A 796 -3.71 -24.08 -33.67
CA PRO A 796 -2.38 -23.83 -33.13
C PRO A 796 -1.54 -25.11 -32.97
N MET A 797 -2.19 -26.27 -32.75
CA MET A 797 -1.54 -27.55 -32.54
C MET A 797 -0.90 -28.15 -33.79
N ASP A 798 -1.31 -27.73 -34.99
CA ASP A 798 -0.70 -28.20 -36.24
C ASP A 798 0.45 -27.28 -36.69
N THR A 799 0.91 -26.36 -35.83
CA THR A 799 2.08 -25.52 -36.13
C THR A 799 3.32 -26.41 -36.36
N PRO A 800 4.11 -26.16 -37.42
CA PRO A 800 5.32 -26.93 -37.71
C PRO A 800 6.27 -27.03 -36.52
N ASP A 801 6.93 -28.19 -36.42
CA ASP A 801 8.00 -28.49 -35.47
C ASP A 801 7.65 -28.44 -33.97
N LEU A 802 6.37 -28.31 -33.59
CA LEU A 802 5.94 -28.38 -32.19
C LEU A 802 6.39 -29.67 -31.49
N SER A 803 6.39 -30.80 -32.21
CA SER A 803 6.84 -32.10 -31.71
C SER A 803 8.33 -32.15 -31.34
N ILE A 804 9.12 -31.21 -31.85
CA ILE A 804 10.55 -31.05 -31.54
C ILE A 804 10.73 -29.93 -30.52
N ALA A 805 10.09 -28.78 -30.75
CA ALA A 805 10.29 -27.58 -29.95
C ALA A 805 9.81 -27.74 -28.51
N LEU A 806 8.63 -28.31 -28.26
CA LEU A 806 8.10 -28.39 -26.90
C LEU A 806 8.93 -29.30 -25.99
N PRO A 807 9.33 -30.53 -26.41
CA PRO A 807 10.28 -31.33 -25.64
C PRO A 807 11.62 -30.64 -25.41
N ALA A 808 12.13 -29.88 -26.39
CA ALA A 808 13.36 -29.10 -26.25
C ALA A 808 13.24 -28.00 -25.19
N LEU A 809 12.12 -27.26 -25.13
CA LEU A 809 11.85 -26.28 -24.07
C LEU A 809 11.88 -26.91 -22.68
N GLU A 810 11.27 -28.08 -22.51
CA GLU A 810 11.27 -28.81 -21.25
C GLU A 810 12.67 -29.34 -20.88
N ALA A 811 13.42 -29.86 -21.85
CA ALA A 811 14.79 -30.33 -21.65
C ALA A 811 15.72 -29.18 -21.24
N MET A 812 15.55 -28.00 -21.83
CA MET A 812 16.31 -26.81 -21.43
C MET A 812 15.98 -26.38 -20.00
N ARG A 813 14.71 -26.38 -19.57
CA ARG A 813 14.37 -26.08 -18.18
C ARG A 813 15.07 -27.04 -17.22
N LYS A 814 14.98 -28.34 -17.51
CA LYS A 814 15.60 -29.39 -16.70
C LYS A 814 17.11 -29.17 -16.57
N SER A 815 17.80 -29.03 -17.70
CA SER A 815 19.26 -28.86 -17.71
C SER A 815 19.73 -27.53 -17.11
N LEU A 816 19.07 -26.41 -17.43
CA LEU A 816 19.55 -25.08 -17.06
C LEU A 816 19.13 -24.62 -15.66
N LEU A 817 18.10 -25.24 -15.08
CA LEU A 817 17.60 -24.89 -13.75
C LEU A 817 17.55 -26.10 -12.82
N GLU A 818 16.83 -27.17 -13.17
CA GLU A 818 16.55 -28.25 -12.21
C GLU A 818 17.80 -29.06 -11.86
N ASP A 819 18.56 -29.49 -12.87
CA ASP A 819 19.83 -30.19 -12.71
C ASP A 819 20.86 -29.27 -12.03
N TRP A 820 20.90 -27.99 -12.40
CA TRP A 820 21.79 -27.01 -11.79
C TRP A 820 21.47 -26.76 -10.30
N LEU A 821 20.18 -26.73 -9.92
CA LEU A 821 19.76 -26.68 -8.52
C LEU A 821 20.26 -27.92 -7.77
N ASP A 822 20.10 -29.11 -8.35
CA ASP A 822 20.55 -30.38 -7.75
C ASP A 822 22.07 -30.44 -7.58
N GLU A 823 22.82 -30.08 -8.62
CA GLU A 823 24.30 -30.03 -8.61
C GLU A 823 24.83 -29.09 -7.53
N ASN A 824 24.17 -27.95 -7.31
CA ASN A 824 24.55 -26.95 -6.31
C ASN A 824 23.85 -27.14 -4.96
N LYS A 825 23.03 -28.19 -4.82
CA LYS A 825 22.24 -28.51 -3.61
C LYS A 825 21.36 -27.35 -3.15
N LEU A 826 20.76 -26.64 -4.08
CA LEU A 826 19.89 -25.50 -3.83
C LEU A 826 18.42 -25.93 -3.85
N ASP A 827 17.66 -25.48 -2.86
CA ASP A 827 16.20 -25.69 -2.81
C ASP A 827 15.47 -24.66 -3.68
N PHE A 828 15.96 -23.42 -3.66
CA PHE A 828 15.36 -22.28 -4.33
C PHE A 828 16.42 -21.34 -4.90
N VAL A 829 15.99 -20.52 -5.85
CA VAL A 829 16.72 -19.33 -6.26
C VAL A 829 15.88 -18.10 -5.94
N VAL A 830 16.51 -17.07 -5.37
CA VAL A 830 15.88 -15.79 -5.06
C VAL A 830 16.66 -14.64 -5.64
N PHE A 831 15.99 -13.55 -6.01
CA PHE A 831 16.63 -12.32 -6.48
C PHE A 831 15.66 -11.13 -6.42
N PRO A 832 16.17 -9.88 -6.30
CA PRO A 832 15.36 -8.69 -6.52
C PRO A 832 14.61 -8.78 -7.84
N ALA A 833 13.31 -8.50 -7.83
CA ALA A 833 12.44 -8.62 -8.99
C ALA A 833 12.84 -7.62 -10.09
N ASN A 834 13.39 -6.46 -9.73
CA ASN A 834 13.87 -5.45 -10.66
C ASN A 834 15.20 -4.88 -10.12
N GLY A 835 16.09 -4.47 -11.01
CA GLY A 835 17.32 -3.77 -10.64
C GLY A 835 17.13 -2.27 -10.40
N ASP A 836 16.07 -1.69 -10.98
CA ASP A 836 15.57 -0.35 -10.68
C ASP A 836 14.16 -0.12 -11.29
N VAL A 837 13.60 1.08 -11.11
CA VAL A 837 12.30 1.54 -11.64
C VAL A 837 12.48 2.70 -12.62
N GLY A 838 11.85 2.60 -13.79
CA GLY A 838 11.84 3.65 -14.82
C GLY A 838 10.95 4.85 -14.45
N ARG A 839 11.28 6.03 -14.98
CA ARG A 839 10.51 7.26 -14.76
C ARG A 839 9.21 7.28 -15.56
N ALA A 840 8.17 7.89 -15.00
CA ALA A 840 6.86 8.00 -15.64
C ALA A 840 6.91 8.81 -16.95
N ASP A 841 7.89 9.68 -17.14
CA ASP A 841 8.10 10.48 -18.35
C ASP A 841 8.81 9.72 -19.50
N ALA A 842 9.03 8.42 -19.38
CA ALA A 842 9.71 7.59 -20.39
C ALA A 842 9.04 7.55 -21.77
N ASP A 843 7.77 7.96 -21.90
CA ASP A 843 7.07 8.14 -23.17
C ASP A 843 7.36 9.49 -23.85
N THR A 844 7.99 10.44 -23.16
CA THR A 844 8.22 11.81 -23.67
C THR A 844 9.67 12.29 -23.53
N VAL A 845 10.43 11.73 -22.59
CA VAL A 845 11.82 12.07 -22.32
C VAL A 845 12.73 10.93 -22.78
N ARG A 846 13.60 11.21 -23.77
CA ARG A 846 14.43 10.19 -24.43
C ARG A 846 15.39 9.47 -23.47
N ASP A 847 15.98 10.17 -22.50
CA ASP A 847 16.89 9.55 -21.53
C ASP A 847 16.15 8.63 -20.56
N SER A 848 14.96 9.05 -20.10
CA SER A 848 14.05 8.22 -19.31
C SER A 848 13.60 6.98 -20.09
N ALA A 849 13.30 7.15 -21.39
CA ALA A 849 12.98 6.05 -22.29
C ALA A 849 14.14 5.06 -22.39
N ARG A 850 15.35 5.54 -22.72
CA ARG A 850 16.56 4.72 -22.82
C ARG A 850 16.83 3.94 -21.53
N PHE A 851 16.74 4.62 -20.38
CA PHE A 851 16.90 3.99 -19.08
C PHE A 851 15.86 2.90 -18.83
N SER A 852 14.59 3.19 -19.11
CA SER A 852 13.48 2.24 -18.92
C SER A 852 13.56 1.02 -19.85
N TRP A 853 14.32 1.11 -20.94
CA TRP A 853 14.60 0.00 -21.86
C TRP A 853 15.92 -0.74 -21.57
N THR A 854 16.63 -0.38 -20.48
CA THR A 854 17.86 -1.07 -20.06
C THR A 854 17.55 -2.42 -19.41
N ASP A 855 18.41 -3.42 -19.62
CA ASP A 855 18.27 -4.73 -18.95
C ASP A 855 18.29 -4.59 -17.42
N GLY A 856 17.49 -5.39 -16.70
CA GLY A 856 17.26 -5.20 -15.25
C GLY A 856 16.19 -4.14 -14.89
N VAL A 857 15.83 -3.25 -15.83
CA VAL A 857 14.75 -2.26 -15.65
C VAL A 857 13.57 -2.51 -16.61
N LYS A 858 13.87 -2.85 -17.87
CA LYS A 858 12.87 -3.06 -18.94
C LYS A 858 11.91 -4.22 -18.69
N TYR A 859 12.38 -5.22 -17.94
CA TYR A 859 11.67 -6.42 -17.50
C TYR A 859 12.00 -6.64 -16.02
N SER A 860 11.20 -7.47 -15.34
CA SER A 860 11.71 -8.07 -14.11
C SER A 860 12.88 -9.03 -14.41
N ASN A 861 13.82 -9.12 -13.48
CA ASN A 861 14.94 -10.06 -13.51
C ASN A 861 14.44 -11.50 -13.77
N GLY A 862 15.30 -12.28 -14.43
CA GLY A 862 14.93 -13.54 -15.08
C GLY A 862 14.39 -13.39 -16.51
N ASN A 863 14.09 -12.16 -16.97
CA ASN A 863 13.76 -11.84 -18.36
C ASN A 863 12.73 -12.81 -18.99
N GLN A 864 12.84 -13.14 -20.28
CA GLN A 864 11.91 -14.02 -20.99
C GLN A 864 12.02 -15.50 -20.58
N VAL A 865 13.20 -15.94 -20.10
CA VAL A 865 13.48 -17.37 -19.96
C VAL A 865 12.58 -18.06 -18.94
N LEU A 866 12.18 -17.36 -17.86
CA LEU A 866 11.34 -17.96 -16.84
C LEU A 866 10.01 -18.46 -17.41
N ARG A 867 9.37 -17.66 -18.28
CA ARG A 867 8.09 -18.03 -18.90
C ARG A 867 8.27 -18.95 -20.09
N HIS A 868 9.26 -18.69 -20.95
CA HIS A 868 9.49 -19.53 -22.12
C HIS A 868 9.83 -20.98 -21.74
N LEU A 869 10.49 -21.19 -20.59
CA LEU A 869 10.81 -22.52 -20.06
C LEU A 869 9.82 -23.03 -19.00
N GLY A 870 8.78 -22.27 -18.66
CA GLY A 870 7.72 -22.71 -17.75
C GLY A 870 8.18 -22.90 -16.29
N VAL A 871 9.13 -22.08 -15.85
CA VAL A 871 9.60 -22.05 -14.45
C VAL A 871 8.50 -21.46 -13.58
N PRO A 872 8.12 -22.00 -12.43
CA PRO A 872 7.19 -21.34 -11.52
C PRO A 872 7.89 -20.25 -10.69
N SER A 873 7.16 -19.21 -10.32
CA SER A 873 7.71 -18.15 -9.47
C SER A 873 6.67 -17.46 -8.60
N ILE A 874 7.11 -16.99 -7.43
CA ILE A 874 6.34 -16.13 -6.52
C ILE A 874 7.15 -14.85 -6.28
N THR A 875 6.51 -13.70 -6.41
CA THR A 875 7.07 -12.41 -6.04
C THR A 875 6.36 -11.92 -4.79
N VAL A 876 7.12 -11.46 -3.80
CA VAL A 876 6.63 -10.90 -2.52
C VAL A 876 7.35 -9.57 -2.25
N PRO A 877 6.77 -8.61 -1.50
CA PRO A 877 7.42 -7.31 -1.26
C PRO A 877 8.80 -7.43 -0.60
N MET A 878 9.84 -6.90 -1.23
CA MET A 878 11.20 -6.88 -0.67
C MET A 878 11.46 -5.64 0.17
N GLY A 879 10.92 -4.49 -0.24
CA GLY A 879 11.07 -3.22 0.46
C GLY A 879 10.85 -2.03 -0.47
N MET A 880 11.12 -0.83 0.05
CA MET A 880 10.92 0.45 -0.64
C MET A 880 12.27 1.10 -0.96
N ILE A 881 12.48 1.54 -2.20
CA ILE A 881 13.64 2.38 -2.53
C ILE A 881 13.44 3.74 -1.83
N PRO A 882 14.29 4.13 -0.86
CA PRO A 882 14.00 5.27 0.01
C PRO A 882 13.79 6.59 -0.73
N ASP A 883 14.68 6.92 -1.67
CA ASP A 883 14.63 8.20 -2.37
C ASP A 883 13.52 8.26 -3.42
N LYS A 884 13.23 7.14 -4.08
CA LYS A 884 12.21 7.06 -5.12
C LYS A 884 10.81 6.85 -4.56
N LYS A 885 10.70 6.36 -3.32
CA LYS A 885 9.45 5.91 -2.70
C LYS A 885 8.71 4.91 -3.61
N MET A 886 9.48 4.02 -4.26
CA MET A 886 8.95 2.96 -5.13
C MET A 886 9.31 1.58 -4.56
N PRO A 887 8.35 0.65 -4.49
CA PRO A 887 8.61 -0.67 -3.97
C PRO A 887 9.34 -1.55 -4.98
N ILE A 888 10.04 -2.55 -4.45
CA ILE A 888 10.69 -3.62 -5.20
C ILE A 888 10.27 -4.95 -4.58
N GLY A 889 9.96 -5.93 -5.42
CA GLY A 889 9.66 -7.31 -5.00
C GLY A 889 10.91 -8.18 -4.89
N LEU A 890 10.81 -9.28 -4.14
CA LEU A 890 11.74 -10.40 -4.12
C LEU A 890 11.08 -11.52 -4.90
N THR A 891 11.73 -11.98 -5.98
CA THR A 891 11.25 -13.12 -6.76
C THR A 891 11.92 -14.39 -6.24
N ILE A 892 11.10 -15.41 -5.97
CA ILE A 892 11.52 -16.77 -5.59
C ILE A 892 11.10 -17.70 -6.72
N ILE A 893 12.04 -18.52 -7.20
CA ILE A 893 11.81 -19.54 -8.22
C ILE A 893 12.25 -20.91 -7.71
N GLY A 894 11.70 -21.96 -8.30
CA GLY A 894 12.06 -23.35 -8.00
C GLY A 894 11.81 -24.27 -9.19
N LYS A 895 11.92 -25.58 -8.94
CA LYS A 895 11.63 -26.60 -9.96
C LYS A 895 10.18 -26.56 -10.42
N ALA A 896 9.92 -26.89 -11.68
CA ALA A 896 8.55 -26.99 -12.18
C ALA A 896 7.76 -28.04 -11.39
N TYR A 897 6.48 -27.75 -11.18
CA TYR A 897 5.52 -28.55 -10.42
C TYR A 897 5.80 -28.66 -8.93
N ASN A 898 6.78 -27.92 -8.41
CA ASN A 898 7.07 -27.79 -6.98
C ASN A 898 6.50 -26.47 -6.40
N ASP A 899 5.42 -25.96 -6.99
CA ASP A 899 4.85 -24.64 -6.73
C ASP A 899 4.45 -24.43 -5.25
N VAL A 900 3.97 -25.50 -4.60
CA VAL A 900 3.61 -25.48 -3.17
C VAL A 900 4.79 -25.02 -2.29
N ASN A 901 6.01 -25.39 -2.65
CA ASN A 901 7.20 -25.06 -1.87
C ASN A 901 7.65 -23.61 -2.07
N ILE A 902 7.54 -23.05 -3.27
CA ILE A 902 7.80 -21.61 -3.46
C ILE A 902 6.72 -20.78 -2.76
N LEU A 903 5.45 -21.21 -2.79
CA LEU A 903 4.35 -20.57 -2.07
C LEU A 903 4.59 -20.58 -0.56
N ARG A 904 5.08 -21.70 -0.01
CA ARG A 904 5.47 -21.79 1.41
C ARG A 904 6.59 -20.81 1.76
N LEU A 905 7.67 -20.76 0.96
CA LEU A 905 8.77 -19.82 1.19
C LEU A 905 8.32 -18.37 1.07
N GLY A 906 7.47 -18.04 0.09
CA GLY A 906 6.89 -16.71 -0.06
C GLY A 906 6.12 -16.27 1.18
N TYR A 907 5.29 -17.15 1.75
CA TYR A 907 4.58 -16.87 3.00
C TYR A 907 5.53 -16.66 4.17
N LEU A 908 6.49 -17.56 4.38
CA LEU A 908 7.42 -17.44 5.51
C LEU A 908 8.28 -16.17 5.42
N TYR A 909 8.76 -15.83 4.23
CA TYR A 909 9.47 -14.57 4.00
C TYR A 909 8.58 -13.35 4.27
N GLU A 910 7.34 -13.34 3.78
CA GLU A 910 6.39 -12.27 4.08
C GLU A 910 6.19 -12.12 5.59
N GLN A 911 6.00 -13.21 6.33
CA GLN A 911 5.83 -13.16 7.79
C GLN A 911 7.08 -12.65 8.52
N ALA A 912 8.28 -13.00 8.04
CA ALA A 912 9.54 -12.54 8.63
C ALA A 912 9.86 -11.06 8.32
N SER A 913 9.39 -10.55 7.19
CA SER A 913 9.76 -9.22 6.69
C SER A 913 8.68 -8.16 6.92
N GLN A 914 7.41 -8.48 6.62
CA GLN A 914 6.28 -7.55 6.64
C GLN A 914 6.54 -6.27 5.82
N ASN A 915 7.25 -6.39 4.70
CA ASN A 915 7.76 -5.24 3.92
C ASN A 915 6.73 -4.57 2.98
N ARG A 916 5.47 -4.98 3.00
CA ARG A 916 4.41 -4.27 2.26
C ARG A 916 4.16 -2.91 2.93
N VAL A 917 4.07 -1.85 2.12
CA VAL A 917 3.73 -0.50 2.55
C VAL A 917 2.46 -0.07 1.85
N VAL A 918 1.52 0.55 2.56
CA VAL A 918 0.30 1.10 1.96
C VAL A 918 0.67 2.24 1.00
N PRO A 919 0.12 2.32 -0.22
CA PRO A 919 0.44 3.41 -1.12
C PRO A 919 0.01 4.76 -0.51
N PRO A 920 0.94 5.74 -0.37
CA PRO A 920 0.65 7.00 0.31
C PRO A 920 -0.34 7.89 -0.44
N LEU A 921 -0.51 7.71 -1.76
CA LEU A 921 -1.39 8.55 -2.56
C LEU A 921 -2.86 8.14 -2.49
N THR A 922 -3.17 6.95 -1.98
CA THR A 922 -4.55 6.43 -1.93
C THR A 922 -4.97 6.08 -0.50
N PRO A 923 -5.03 7.07 0.43
CA PRO A 923 -5.41 6.83 1.82
C PRO A 923 -6.87 6.35 1.93
N SER A 924 -7.30 6.00 3.13
CA SER A 924 -8.71 5.71 3.41
C SER A 924 -9.58 6.93 3.16
N ILE A 925 -10.79 6.68 2.66
CA ILE A 925 -11.82 7.72 2.49
C ILE A 925 -12.73 7.63 3.71
N SER A 926 -13.14 8.76 4.28
CA SER A 926 -14.09 8.76 5.40
C SER A 926 -15.33 7.93 5.05
N ILE A 927 -15.66 7.01 5.95
CA ILE A 927 -16.76 6.05 5.79
C ILE A 927 -17.94 6.58 6.61
N ALA A 928 -19.10 6.68 5.98
CA ALA A 928 -20.33 7.01 6.69
C ALA A 928 -20.86 5.75 7.39
N ASP A 929 -21.10 5.86 8.69
CA ASP A 929 -21.88 4.99 9.57
C ASP A 929 -21.83 3.47 9.29
N THR A 930 -21.00 2.76 10.05
CA THR A 930 -21.20 1.31 10.21
C THR A 930 -22.43 1.02 11.04
N ARG A 931 -23.12 -0.04 10.63
CA ARG A 931 -24.35 -0.48 11.28
C ARG A 931 -24.07 -1.05 12.67
N ASP A 932 -24.86 -0.59 13.64
CA ASP A 932 -25.00 -1.19 14.97
C ASP A 932 -26.19 -2.16 14.95
N GLY A 933 -25.99 -3.40 14.48
CA GLY A 933 -27.06 -4.40 14.56
C GLY A 933 -26.92 -5.61 13.64
N VAL A 934 -27.82 -6.57 13.87
CA VAL A 934 -28.04 -7.70 12.96
C VAL A 934 -28.91 -7.19 11.80
N LEU A 935 -28.52 -7.48 10.55
CA LEU A 935 -29.36 -7.24 9.37
C LEU A 935 -30.81 -7.64 9.66
N ALA A 936 -31.73 -6.70 9.50
CA ALA A 936 -33.16 -6.94 9.67
C ALA A 936 -33.65 -7.84 8.53
N ASP A 937 -34.55 -8.76 8.84
CA ASP A 937 -35.20 -9.62 7.85
C ASP A 937 -36.32 -8.86 7.14
N VAL A 938 -35.93 -7.80 6.43
CA VAL A 938 -36.80 -6.93 5.64
C VAL A 938 -36.44 -7.12 4.17
N ALA A 939 -37.46 -7.15 3.31
CA ALA A 939 -37.29 -7.21 1.88
C ALA A 939 -36.51 -5.99 1.37
N ARG A 940 -35.63 -6.22 0.39
CA ARG A 940 -34.89 -5.15 -0.29
C ARG A 940 -35.85 -4.23 -1.04
N PRO A 941 -35.66 -2.89 -1.02
CA PRO A 941 -36.34 -2.00 -1.94
C PRO A 941 -36.04 -2.35 -3.40
N LYS A 942 -36.97 -2.07 -4.31
CA LYS A 942 -36.72 -2.15 -5.76
C LYS A 942 -36.55 -0.75 -6.33
N LEU A 943 -35.51 -0.55 -7.12
CA LEU A 943 -35.16 0.73 -7.72
C LEU A 943 -35.47 0.75 -9.22
N HIS A 944 -36.14 1.80 -9.68
CA HIS A 944 -36.29 2.15 -11.09
C HIS A 944 -35.81 3.59 -11.28
N ILE A 945 -34.70 3.77 -11.99
CA ILE A 945 -33.98 5.05 -12.02
C ILE A 945 -33.85 5.56 -13.45
N SER A 946 -34.06 6.86 -13.62
CA SER A 946 -33.75 7.64 -14.80
C SER A 946 -32.81 8.77 -14.41
N CYS A 947 -31.61 8.77 -14.97
CA CYS A 947 -30.59 9.77 -14.69
C CYS A 947 -30.12 10.45 -15.97
N LYS A 948 -29.86 11.77 -15.91
CA LYS A 948 -29.41 12.58 -17.05
C LYS A 948 -28.43 13.64 -16.58
N SER A 949 -27.48 13.99 -17.44
CA SER A 949 -26.58 15.14 -17.28
C SER A 949 -26.91 16.21 -18.33
N ALA A 950 -26.72 17.49 -18.00
CA ALA A 950 -26.82 18.60 -18.93
C ALA A 950 -25.75 19.67 -18.63
N PRO A 951 -25.15 20.32 -19.65
CA PRO A 951 -24.27 21.47 -19.44
C PRO A 951 -25.01 22.60 -18.73
N THR A 952 -24.32 23.38 -17.90
CA THR A 952 -24.91 24.57 -17.26
C THR A 952 -24.35 25.87 -17.80
N ASP A 953 -25.18 26.91 -17.82
CA ASP A 953 -24.81 28.27 -18.22
C ASP A 953 -23.99 29.01 -17.13
N ALA A 954 -23.87 28.41 -15.93
CA ALA A 954 -23.41 29.10 -14.72
C ALA A 954 -21.89 29.12 -14.54
N GLU A 955 -21.16 28.08 -14.96
CA GLU A 955 -19.68 27.99 -14.85
C GLU A 955 -19.08 27.10 -15.97
N GLN A 956 -17.94 27.51 -16.56
CA GLN A 956 -17.18 26.66 -17.49
C GLN A 956 -16.68 25.41 -16.76
N GLY A 957 -17.14 24.22 -17.17
CA GLY A 957 -16.69 22.94 -16.62
C GLY A 957 -17.57 22.33 -15.52
N ALA A 958 -18.78 22.86 -15.29
CA ALA A 958 -19.78 22.25 -14.41
C ALA A 958 -20.97 21.68 -15.23
N VAL A 959 -21.47 20.52 -14.80
CA VAL A 959 -22.63 19.84 -15.38
C VAL A 959 -23.69 19.60 -14.32
N GLU A 960 -24.94 19.84 -14.68
CA GLU A 960 -26.08 19.51 -13.85
C GLU A 960 -26.38 18.02 -14.00
N VAL A 961 -26.39 17.30 -12.89
CA VAL A 961 -26.79 15.90 -12.83
C VAL A 961 -28.16 15.82 -12.17
N SER A 962 -29.13 15.32 -12.93
CA SER A 962 -30.49 15.06 -12.47
C SER A 962 -30.68 13.56 -12.29
N VAL A 963 -30.94 13.13 -11.05
CA VAL A 963 -31.23 11.75 -10.67
C VAL A 963 -32.70 11.67 -10.26
N ASN A 964 -33.52 10.97 -11.04
CA ASN A 964 -34.94 10.78 -10.75
C ASN A 964 -35.26 9.29 -10.73
N GLY A 965 -36.22 8.89 -9.92
CA GLY A 965 -36.65 7.50 -9.95
C GLY A 965 -37.81 7.18 -9.02
N ILE A 966 -38.13 5.90 -9.01
CA ILE A 966 -39.11 5.29 -8.15
C ILE A 966 -38.40 4.23 -7.32
N VAL A 967 -38.67 4.23 -6.02
CA VAL A 967 -38.31 3.16 -5.10
C VAL A 967 -39.58 2.53 -4.54
N THR A 968 -39.79 1.25 -4.82
CA THR A 968 -40.90 0.49 -4.23
C THR A 968 -40.41 -0.32 -3.05
N VAL A 969 -41.22 -0.36 -2.00
CA VAL A 969 -40.93 -1.07 -0.75
C VAL A 969 -42.13 -1.95 -0.40
N GLU A 970 -41.89 -3.10 0.24
CA GLU A 970 -42.98 -3.84 0.87
C GLU A 970 -43.44 -3.10 2.14
N GLU A 971 -44.70 -3.31 2.58
CA GLU A 971 -45.20 -2.65 3.80
C GLU A 971 -44.26 -2.93 4.98
N SER A 972 -43.69 -1.85 5.53
CA SER A 972 -42.74 -1.90 6.64
C SER A 972 -42.98 -0.74 7.59
N SER A 973 -42.76 -0.96 8.88
CA SER A 973 -42.82 0.08 9.92
C SER A 973 -41.53 0.92 10.00
N GLU A 974 -40.47 0.53 9.30
CA GLU A 974 -39.18 1.23 9.31
C GLU A 974 -39.05 2.24 8.16
N ALA A 975 -38.30 3.32 8.40
CA ALA A 975 -38.13 4.40 7.43
C ALA A 975 -37.24 3.98 6.24
N LEU A 976 -37.57 4.45 5.04
CA LEU A 976 -36.70 4.33 3.87
C LEU A 976 -35.48 5.26 4.01
N ILE A 977 -34.30 4.71 3.79
CA ILE A 977 -33.03 5.47 3.68
C ILE A 977 -32.58 5.43 2.23
N MET A 978 -32.25 6.59 1.68
CA MET A 978 -31.74 6.76 0.32
C MET A 978 -30.45 7.55 0.33
N GLU A 979 -29.45 7.05 -0.39
CA GLU A 979 -28.15 7.70 -0.56
C GLU A 979 -27.82 7.79 -2.03
N ILE A 980 -27.26 8.92 -2.46
CA ILE A 980 -26.78 9.12 -3.82
C ILE A 980 -25.32 9.53 -3.75
N TYR A 981 -24.50 8.90 -4.56
CA TYR A 981 -23.08 9.22 -4.70
C TYR A 981 -22.80 9.69 -6.12
N ILE A 982 -22.09 10.80 -6.25
CA ILE A 982 -21.61 11.35 -7.52
C ILE A 982 -20.09 11.37 -7.48
N ASP A 983 -19.47 10.63 -8.40
CA ASP A 983 -18.01 10.43 -8.47
C ASP A 983 -17.38 10.09 -7.10
N GLY A 984 -18.04 9.18 -6.38
CA GLY A 984 -17.60 8.66 -5.08
C GLY A 984 -17.97 9.52 -3.85
N ASN A 985 -18.49 10.74 -4.06
CA ASN A 985 -18.90 11.62 -2.98
C ASN A 985 -20.39 11.45 -2.66
N LYS A 986 -20.72 11.17 -1.40
CA LYS A 986 -22.10 11.09 -0.92
C LYS A 986 -22.74 12.48 -0.93
N LEU A 987 -23.92 12.61 -1.53
CA LEU A 987 -24.73 13.82 -1.44
C LEU A 987 -25.30 13.98 -0.03
N SER A 988 -25.46 15.22 0.43
CA SER A 988 -26.13 15.52 1.70
C SER A 988 -27.63 15.19 1.60
N ASP A 989 -28.23 14.78 2.71
CA ASP A 989 -29.61 14.27 2.75
C ASP A 989 -30.64 15.30 2.25
N ASP A 990 -30.37 16.61 2.41
CA ASP A 990 -31.22 17.70 1.89
C ASP A 990 -31.29 17.77 0.36
N LYS A 991 -30.38 17.08 -0.35
CA LYS A 991 -30.35 17.02 -1.82
C LYS A 991 -31.19 15.89 -2.40
N VAL A 992 -31.81 15.06 -1.56
CA VAL A 992 -32.65 13.94 -2.00
C VAL A 992 -34.09 14.18 -1.55
N VAL A 993 -34.97 14.53 -2.49
CA VAL A 993 -36.38 14.80 -2.20
C VAL A 993 -37.18 13.52 -2.42
N LEU A 994 -37.82 13.00 -1.36
CA LEU A 994 -38.71 11.84 -1.40
C LEU A 994 -40.19 12.26 -1.38
N THR A 995 -40.98 11.76 -2.31
CA THR A 995 -42.43 12.02 -2.42
C THR A 995 -43.20 10.69 -2.44
N PRO A 996 -44.13 10.41 -1.50
CA PRO A 996 -44.93 9.18 -1.51
C PRO A 996 -45.77 9.02 -2.78
N MET A 997 -45.90 7.80 -3.30
CA MET A 997 -46.65 7.51 -4.54
C MET A 997 -48.19 7.43 -4.37
N GLY A 998 -48.69 7.49 -3.13
CA GLY A 998 -50.12 7.55 -2.79
C GLY A 998 -50.90 6.24 -2.96
N SER A 999 -50.90 5.64 -4.16
CA SER A 999 -51.70 4.43 -4.47
C SER A 999 -50.92 3.11 -4.41
N GLU A 1000 -49.59 3.17 -4.40
CA GLU A 1000 -48.68 2.01 -4.28
C GLU A 1000 -47.64 2.25 -3.18
N PRO A 1001 -47.16 1.20 -2.49
CA PRO A 1001 -46.14 1.34 -1.46
C PRO A 1001 -44.77 1.67 -2.09
N GLY A 1002 -44.38 2.94 -1.96
CA GLY A 1002 -43.16 3.45 -2.57
C GLY A 1002 -43.05 4.98 -2.55
N TYR A 1003 -41.89 5.46 -3.00
CA TYR A 1003 -41.56 6.87 -3.10
C TYR A 1003 -41.04 7.18 -4.51
N MET A 1004 -41.43 8.32 -5.06
CA MET A 1004 -40.66 8.98 -6.10
C MET A 1004 -39.52 9.74 -5.43
N PHE A 1005 -38.36 9.77 -6.08
CA PHE A 1005 -37.25 10.58 -5.61
C PHE A 1005 -36.66 11.43 -6.72
N THR A 1006 -36.22 12.63 -6.35
CA THR A 1006 -35.54 13.57 -7.25
C THR A 1006 -34.34 14.17 -6.54
N SER A 1007 -33.22 14.25 -7.26
CA SER A 1007 -32.02 14.99 -6.87
C SER A 1007 -31.48 15.74 -8.08
N ILE A 1008 -31.14 17.02 -7.89
CA ILE A 1008 -30.50 17.85 -8.91
C ILE A 1008 -29.27 18.48 -8.26
N VAL A 1009 -28.10 18.19 -8.79
CA VAL A 1009 -26.82 18.66 -8.24
C VAL A 1009 -25.88 19.11 -9.34
N GLN A 1010 -25.00 20.04 -9.01
CA GLN A 1010 -23.88 20.41 -9.88
C GLN A 1010 -22.70 19.50 -9.59
N ALA A 1011 -22.11 18.95 -10.65
CA ALA A 1011 -20.90 18.13 -10.58
C ALA A 1011 -19.84 18.70 -11.54
N PRO A 1012 -18.55 18.54 -11.25
CA PRO A 1012 -17.51 18.83 -12.24
C PRO A 1012 -17.71 17.98 -13.49
N SER A 1013 -17.48 18.57 -14.67
CA SER A 1013 -17.42 17.81 -15.91
C SER A 1013 -16.32 16.75 -15.81
N ALA A 1014 -16.53 15.59 -16.45
CA ALA A 1014 -15.49 14.58 -16.55
C ALA A 1014 -14.21 15.21 -17.15
N PRO A 1015 -13.03 14.90 -16.61
CA PRO A 1015 -11.79 15.53 -17.03
C PRO A 1015 -11.50 15.25 -18.51
N THR A 1016 -11.08 16.28 -19.25
CA THR A 1016 -10.55 16.11 -20.60
C THR A 1016 -9.14 15.55 -20.53
N TRP A 1017 -8.92 14.42 -21.20
CA TRP A 1017 -7.61 13.79 -21.35
C TRP A 1017 -6.99 14.23 -22.67
N ALA A 1018 -5.67 14.43 -22.70
CA ALA A 1018 -4.97 14.79 -23.93
C ALA A 1018 -5.28 13.78 -25.05
N GLU A 1019 -5.69 14.27 -26.22
CA GLU A 1019 -6.06 13.44 -27.39
C GLU A 1019 -4.94 12.46 -27.80
N THR A 1020 -3.68 12.84 -27.55
CA THR A 1020 -2.49 12.00 -27.81
C THR A 1020 -2.39 10.74 -26.96
N LYS A 1021 -3.28 10.53 -25.97
CA LYS A 1021 -3.29 9.37 -25.06
C LYS A 1021 -4.50 8.46 -25.25
N ARG A 1022 -5.26 8.57 -26.34
CA ARG A 1022 -6.52 7.85 -26.52
C ARG A 1022 -6.79 7.42 -27.96
N TRP A 1023 -7.36 6.22 -28.11
CA TRP A 1023 -7.93 5.72 -29.36
C TRP A 1023 -9.40 5.34 -29.12
N GLY A 1024 -10.38 6.19 -29.44
CA GLY A 1024 -11.79 5.78 -29.52
C GLY A 1024 -12.73 6.15 -28.36
N THR A 1025 -13.72 5.29 -28.08
CA THR A 1025 -14.99 5.53 -27.34
C THR A 1025 -14.81 5.87 -25.84
N PRO A 1026 -15.68 6.71 -25.24
CA PRO A 1026 -15.60 7.02 -23.81
C PRO A 1026 -15.70 5.77 -22.93
N VAL A 1027 -14.85 5.67 -21.92
CA VAL A 1027 -14.89 4.62 -20.89
C VAL A 1027 -15.32 5.20 -19.53
N SER A 1028 -15.35 4.39 -18.47
CA SER A 1028 -15.94 4.80 -17.19
C SER A 1028 -15.31 6.06 -16.59
N ARG A 1029 -13.99 6.26 -16.73
CA ARG A 1029 -13.32 7.49 -16.27
C ARG A 1029 -13.76 8.75 -17.02
N ASP A 1030 -14.25 8.61 -18.24
CA ASP A 1030 -14.68 9.70 -19.12
C ASP A 1030 -16.15 10.07 -18.88
N ARG A 1031 -16.80 9.41 -17.91
CA ARG A 1031 -18.22 9.54 -17.56
C ARG A 1031 -18.38 9.88 -16.09
N ILE A 1032 -19.50 10.50 -15.72
CA ILE A 1032 -19.88 10.72 -14.31
C ILE A 1032 -20.43 9.44 -13.73
N MET A 1033 -19.81 8.94 -12.68
CA MET A 1033 -20.28 7.75 -11.97
C MET A 1033 -21.35 8.14 -10.95
N VAL A 1034 -22.54 7.59 -11.09
CA VAL A 1034 -23.68 7.81 -10.19
C VAL A 1034 -24.02 6.49 -9.51
N MET A 1035 -24.02 6.46 -8.18
CA MET A 1035 -24.53 5.31 -7.42
C MET A 1035 -25.75 5.76 -6.62
N VAL A 1036 -26.84 5.00 -6.70
CA VAL A 1036 -28.04 5.23 -5.89
C VAL A 1036 -28.29 4.01 -5.04
N VAL A 1037 -28.42 4.21 -3.73
CA VAL A 1037 -28.52 3.16 -2.72
C VAL A 1037 -29.80 3.37 -1.93
N ALA A 1038 -30.58 2.31 -1.74
CA ALA A 1038 -31.80 2.35 -0.95
C ALA A 1038 -31.90 1.15 0.00
N ARG A 1039 -32.30 1.40 1.25
CA ARG A 1039 -32.57 0.37 2.26
C ARG A 1039 -33.75 0.76 3.15
N VAL A 1040 -34.47 -0.24 3.66
CA VAL A 1040 -35.54 -0.05 4.66
C VAL A 1040 -34.93 -0.19 6.04
N GLY A 1041 -34.91 0.90 6.80
CA GLY A 1041 -34.29 0.98 8.12
C GLY A 1041 -32.76 0.99 8.08
N ALA A 1042 -32.15 1.38 9.21
CA ALA A 1042 -30.69 1.42 9.35
C ALA A 1042 -30.05 0.03 9.18
N ASN A 1043 -30.77 -1.05 9.51
CA ASN A 1043 -30.29 -2.42 9.44
C ASN A 1043 -30.81 -3.21 8.23
N GLY A 1044 -31.53 -2.57 7.29
CA GLY A 1044 -32.02 -3.25 6.09
C GLY A 1044 -30.91 -3.60 5.09
N ARG A 1045 -31.11 -4.66 4.29
CA ARG A 1045 -30.23 -4.99 3.17
C ARG A 1045 -30.39 -3.93 2.07
N PRO A 1046 -29.30 -3.32 1.56
CA PRO A 1046 -29.39 -2.25 0.58
C PRO A 1046 -29.49 -2.80 -0.85
N THR A 1047 -30.38 -2.24 -1.66
CA THR A 1047 -30.31 -2.31 -3.12
C THR A 1047 -29.53 -1.12 -3.63
N ALA A 1048 -28.67 -1.35 -4.61
CA ALA A 1048 -27.91 -0.28 -5.25
C ALA A 1048 -28.04 -0.34 -6.78
N TRP A 1049 -27.89 0.81 -7.42
CA TRP A 1049 -27.88 0.99 -8.86
C TRP A 1049 -26.67 1.83 -9.26
N LEU A 1050 -26.09 1.49 -10.42
CA LEU A 1050 -24.93 2.18 -10.98
C LEU A 1050 -25.30 2.81 -12.34
N GLY A 1051 -25.03 4.09 -12.48
CA GLY A 1051 -25.12 4.85 -13.72
C GLY A 1051 -23.76 5.44 -14.13
N GLN A 1052 -23.55 5.60 -15.43
CA GLN A 1052 -22.41 6.31 -16.00
C GLN A 1052 -22.92 7.28 -17.06
N LEU A 1053 -22.84 8.59 -16.78
CA LEU A 1053 -23.40 9.66 -17.63
C LEU A 1053 -22.30 10.33 -18.46
N GLU A 1054 -22.65 10.80 -19.64
CA GLU A 1054 -21.75 11.59 -20.50
C GLU A 1054 -21.59 13.04 -20.03
#